data_AF-A0A914JGQ2-F1
#
_entry.id   AF-A0A914JGQ2-F1
#
_cell.length_a   1.000
_cell.length_b   1.000
_cell.length_c   1.000
_cell.angle_alpha   90.00
_cell.angle_beta   90.00
_cell.angle_gamma   90.00
#
_symmetry.space_group_name_H-M   'P 1'
#
loop_
_entity.id
_entity.type
_entity.pdbx_description
1 polymer ?
#
loop_
_entity_poly.entity_id
_entity_poly.type
_entity_poly.pdbx_seq_one_letter_code
_entity_poly.pdbx_strand_id
1 'polypeptide(L)'
;MSNHSTSAHSSYFLANPFSKVVNILIQSPIMPPRNIAVTEIMYQSKICMIVPYEYMKLCHKWASDFNDLCKTKGWRSGTQTLAEAAANVVRHLNSHLEIYNQAVEYLENHNGPFFSPSSEKYSLATGAVPTNLHVQLFHIQDKDVSIKCPFVTIGAIAAHPLRFAHGGLYRLKQVLQQELDLNGKDHTYTVRFYARRRILLDTKRTIGILYRKIDQDWHISDFGSVDKTGLELLNEVRLLDQTIRDLISSFPLINNLYNIAGSEDGFEDDNRATLSNRLDALEMSIISLNTKMAVLDTVDDSREGREKFLECAKTAFNSTLDILSEIVNGVINAQILGFVNGLRNSTTCQDYFQIQLREDLIMSQAITVVATSLLAYLHELPSNIIKSWDILPPMVSYFSFLSCYYNEKGMMEDAFEIFVNFSQMVKFQFIPARSSVSQSCIPHITGNRGDLTVFLPLNQEMMSKLGPNLAQGNFFRVNTTFWNLGINHEATMAQSMNSVALEEQVNLYACKETQKYVEKFRELFAEDISFPLQQVKDQYDDLESSVSECPSRKNMAIYTKVMTLMDTLNAIRIIGCKSGKDRTSMAVTLEEGRFIKEHCSVSGDQLAKIVETLRKNGVRLENCRRNIGKNLYSFSPFQMHFLPKEFRPPAGTYGHNGFTKLQRQVFESKQKIAIDEEIPQLKTQHFISRRVILKKQPLPRSTVIDGNCSSDDKVFYQDDGLRAINEHELCVVTLAGGQASRLGATCSKGFFPLKLGFDEEAKNCSFYLQAIQIAYLQKLAKGRILWLVMISKSTAAETKQKLPQIARLAELDVEQIIYFEQAERGLTDENGKRLQNSDVTAPNGTGGFFNAIAPLLPNLRRRGIKYFHVCGLNNILLRVADSVFIGACINNKADCAAKVIEKYDPDEKIDIFCTDRKTPSNLLQRVLDLFHYRFPYKNLLFNDRSVKVLEYSKMTNEQVKELNRLNNKLMFRDGDIGSYFFVIEFLEYAKHFTIPEHLVEFYDCQAKVNRFKLENFITDAFAFARNFYMFEIDRSDEYAPFMDLDCTSSCIDSFETLIRKWEDQCDAMEIKYAILTSCQLQQVGAEFSRKPYAIAVQSGSALKDNFSVAILKLLNERQLETLKEKWWNENPKAVKCPNIDEESNGISIQNIGGVFIVILAGILLSFVTLIFEYMYYKRKLNKTRQEPERKNSEVIDTGPVRRRTLHNGSVAHYTNSAFQF
;
A
#
# COMPACT_ATOMS: atom_id res chain seq x y z
N MET A 1 39.01 21.78 14.96
CA MET A 1 37.97 22.08 15.96
C MET A 1 38.21 23.49 16.45
N SER A 2 37.49 24.46 15.88
CA SER A 2 37.36 25.82 16.40
C SER A 2 35.86 26.08 16.45
N ASN A 3 35.31 26.19 17.66
CA ASN A 3 33.92 26.56 17.88
C ASN A 3 33.70 27.97 17.32
N HIS A 4 33.12 28.08 16.13
CA HIS A 4 32.47 29.31 15.72
C HIS A 4 31.27 29.50 16.63
N SER A 5 31.34 30.51 17.49
CA SER A 5 30.24 31.02 18.29
C SER A 5 29.00 31.19 17.39
N THR A 6 28.01 30.32 17.55
CA THR A 6 26.68 30.50 16.96
C THR A 6 26.14 31.85 17.43
N SER A 7 25.89 32.78 16.50
CA SER A 7 25.33 34.09 16.86
C SER A 7 24.01 33.89 17.61
N ALA A 8 23.74 34.72 18.61
CA ALA A 8 22.49 34.69 19.40
C ALA A 8 21.22 34.83 18.53
N HIS A 9 21.36 35.25 17.27
CA HIS A 9 20.27 35.42 16.31
C HIS A 9 19.98 34.14 15.53
N SER A 10 21.01 33.34 15.19
CA SER A 10 20.82 32.03 14.56
C SER A 10 20.03 31.07 15.46
N SER A 11 20.16 31.19 16.78
CA SER A 11 19.36 30.39 17.72
C SER A 11 17.90 30.84 17.83
N TYR A 12 17.48 31.97 17.24
CA TYR A 12 16.12 32.49 17.42
C TYR A 12 15.05 31.64 16.70
N PHE A 13 15.27 31.29 15.43
CA PHE A 13 14.34 30.44 14.67
C PHE A 13 15.04 29.27 13.95
N LEU A 14 16.37 29.25 13.93
CA LEU A 14 17.15 28.15 13.37
C LEU A 14 17.74 27.28 14.48
N ALA A 15 17.97 26.01 14.18
CA ALA A 15 18.52 25.02 15.11
C ALA A 15 19.41 24.01 14.39
N ASN A 16 20.24 23.32 15.18
CA ASN A 16 21.05 22.18 14.75
C ASN A 16 21.87 22.41 13.47
N PRO A 17 22.67 23.51 13.40
CA PRO A 17 23.49 23.80 12.22
C PRO A 17 24.44 22.66 11.92
N PHE A 18 24.50 22.28 10.64
CA PHE A 18 25.58 21.44 10.13
C PHE A 18 26.35 22.23 9.08
N SER A 19 27.63 22.48 9.34
CA SER A 19 28.48 23.29 8.48
C SER A 19 29.63 22.48 7.88
N LYS A 20 29.96 22.77 6.62
CA LYS A 20 31.14 22.28 5.92
C LYS A 20 31.84 23.44 5.23
N VAL A 21 33.16 23.49 5.36
CA VAL A 21 34.03 24.42 4.63
C VAL A 21 34.81 23.63 3.58
N VAL A 22 34.73 24.08 2.33
CA VAL A 22 35.43 23.51 1.17
C VAL A 22 36.36 24.60 0.63
N ASN A 23 37.67 24.37 0.76
CA ASN A 23 38.69 25.24 0.19
C ASN A 23 39.04 24.78 -1.23
N ILE A 24 38.94 25.70 -2.20
CA ILE A 24 39.13 25.45 -3.62
C ILE A 24 40.33 26.27 -4.08
N LEU A 25 41.43 25.60 -4.37
CA LEU A 25 42.59 26.23 -5.00
C LEU A 25 42.38 26.32 -6.51
N ILE A 26 42.35 27.53 -7.05
CA ILE A 26 42.27 27.76 -8.50
C ILE A 26 43.65 28.14 -9.02
N GLN A 27 44.16 27.33 -9.95
CA GLN A 27 45.29 27.66 -10.79
C GLN A 27 44.77 28.00 -12.19
N SER A 28 45.04 29.22 -12.66
CA SER A 28 44.71 29.67 -14.01
C SER A 28 46.01 30.03 -14.73
N PRO A 29 46.15 29.73 -16.03
CA PRO A 29 47.32 30.19 -16.80
C PRO A 29 47.41 31.72 -16.91
N ILE A 30 46.32 32.43 -16.61
CA ILE A 30 46.19 33.90 -16.81
C ILE A 30 46.14 34.65 -15.46
N MET A 31 45.87 33.96 -14.33
CA MET A 31 45.74 34.60 -13.01
C MET A 31 46.58 33.89 -11.94
N PRO A 32 47.12 34.64 -10.95
CA PRO A 32 47.87 34.05 -9.85
C PRO A 32 47.02 33.04 -9.06
N PRO A 33 47.65 32.02 -8.45
CA PRO A 33 46.93 31.02 -7.66
C PRO A 33 46.16 31.70 -6.52
N ARG A 34 44.86 31.39 -6.44
CA ARG A 34 43.95 31.92 -5.42
C ARG A 34 43.22 30.78 -4.72
N ASN A 35 42.88 31.00 -3.45
CA ASN A 35 42.11 30.06 -2.65
C ASN A 35 40.72 30.65 -2.40
N ILE A 36 39.69 29.97 -2.87
CA ILE A 36 38.30 30.30 -2.58
C ILE A 36 37.83 29.39 -1.45
N ALA A 37 37.43 29.97 -0.33
CA ALA A 37 36.80 29.24 0.75
C ALA A 37 35.28 29.30 0.58
N VAL A 38 34.65 28.13 0.50
CA VAL A 38 33.19 28.00 0.40
C VAL A 38 32.67 27.36 1.66
N THR A 39 31.72 27.98 2.34
CA THR A 39 31.07 27.45 3.53
C THR A 39 29.60 27.16 3.23
N GLU A 40 29.22 25.89 3.32
CA GLU A 40 27.84 25.44 3.29
C GLU A 40 27.34 25.22 4.72
N ILE A 41 26.17 25.75 5.06
CA ILE A 41 25.52 25.50 6.35
C ILE A 41 24.07 25.09 6.11
N MET A 42 23.68 23.96 6.69
CA MET A 42 22.32 23.45 6.68
C MET A 42 21.72 23.57 8.07
N TYR A 43 20.66 24.38 8.21
CA TYR A 43 19.91 24.57 9.44
C TYR A 43 18.55 23.87 9.40
N GLN A 44 18.05 23.50 10.57
CA GLN A 44 16.65 23.13 10.78
C GLN A 44 15.86 24.36 11.25
N SER A 45 14.60 24.47 10.83
CA SER A 45 13.72 25.58 11.22
C SER A 45 12.91 25.20 12.45
N LYS A 46 13.10 25.88 13.59
CA LYS A 46 12.34 25.63 14.83
C LYS A 46 10.82 25.77 14.63
N ILE A 47 10.42 26.70 13.77
CA ILE A 47 9.00 26.94 13.48
C ILE A 47 8.37 25.84 12.60
N CYS A 48 9.15 24.87 12.12
CA CYS A 48 8.68 23.72 11.35
C CYS A 48 7.67 22.86 12.12
N MET A 49 7.73 22.86 13.46
CA MET A 49 6.76 22.17 14.32
C MET A 49 5.72 23.13 14.93
N ILE A 50 6.11 24.39 15.19
CA ILE A 50 5.26 25.39 15.85
C ILE A 50 4.13 25.86 14.93
N VAL A 51 4.43 26.18 13.67
CA VAL A 51 3.42 26.64 12.70
C VAL A 51 2.36 25.57 12.44
N PRO A 52 2.72 24.30 12.17
CA PRO A 52 1.71 23.24 12.05
C PRO A 52 0.89 23.04 13.31
N TYR A 53 1.47 23.19 14.51
CA TYR A 53 0.73 23.06 15.77
C TYR A 53 -0.35 24.14 15.88
N GLU A 54 0.01 25.41 15.67
CA GLU A 54 -0.92 26.53 15.73
C GLU A 54 -2.00 26.44 14.65
N TYR A 55 -1.63 26.04 13.43
CA TYR A 55 -2.61 25.88 12.34
C TYR A 55 -3.55 24.68 12.56
N MET A 56 -3.05 23.54 13.03
CA MET A 56 -3.90 22.37 13.32
C MET A 56 -4.87 22.63 14.48
N LYS A 57 -4.45 23.38 15.50
CA LYS A 57 -5.37 23.85 16.56
C LYS A 57 -6.49 24.73 16.00
N LEU A 58 -6.15 25.60 15.06
CA LEU A 58 -7.14 26.46 14.41
C LEU A 58 -8.10 25.65 13.52
N CYS A 59 -7.60 24.67 12.76
CA CYS A 59 -8.42 23.74 11.98
C CYS A 59 -9.36 22.91 12.84
N HIS A 60 -8.84 22.40 13.98
CA HIS A 60 -9.63 21.69 14.98
C HIS A 60 -10.77 22.55 15.50
N LYS A 61 -10.46 23.79 15.94
CA LYS A 61 -11.47 24.73 16.41
C LYS A 61 -12.55 24.97 15.36
N TRP A 62 -12.19 25.26 14.11
CA TRP A 62 -13.19 25.47 13.05
C TRP A 62 -14.06 24.23 12.81
N ALA A 63 -13.48 23.04 12.86
CA ALA A 63 -14.21 21.79 12.69
C ALA A 63 -15.14 21.52 13.88
N SER A 64 -14.72 21.83 15.11
CA SER A 64 -15.52 21.68 16.33
C SER A 64 -16.71 22.63 16.31
N ASP A 65 -16.46 23.92 16.10
CA ASP A 65 -17.49 24.96 16.03
C ASP A 65 -18.54 24.62 14.96
N PHE A 66 -18.11 24.11 13.81
CA PHE A 66 -19.01 23.73 12.72
C PHE A 66 -19.77 22.43 13.01
N ASN A 67 -19.14 21.47 13.68
CA ASN A 67 -19.77 20.22 14.10
C ASN A 67 -20.88 20.46 15.15
N ASP A 68 -20.61 21.29 16.15
CA ASP A 68 -21.59 21.64 17.18
C ASP A 68 -22.78 22.37 16.59
N LEU A 69 -22.53 23.25 15.62
CA LEU A 69 -23.58 23.93 14.86
C LEU A 69 -24.45 22.95 14.06
N CYS A 70 -23.83 21.95 13.41
CA CYS A 70 -24.58 20.91 12.71
C CYS A 70 -25.35 19.99 13.67
N LYS A 71 -24.92 19.78 14.92
CA LYS A 71 -25.62 18.92 15.88
C LYS A 71 -26.76 19.62 16.61
N THR A 72 -26.57 20.90 16.93
CA THR A 72 -27.55 21.72 17.66
C THR A 72 -28.80 21.99 16.83
N LYS A 73 -28.68 21.92 15.50
CA LYS A 73 -29.82 21.99 14.60
C LYS A 73 -30.63 20.70 14.60
N GLY A 74 -31.87 20.79 15.06
CA GLY A 74 -32.86 19.74 14.90
C GLY A 74 -33.26 19.63 13.44
N TRP A 75 -32.50 18.92 12.60
CA TRP A 75 -32.80 18.60 11.19
C TRP A 75 -34.06 17.73 11.01
N ARG A 76 -34.97 17.74 11.98
CA ARG A 76 -36.17 16.91 12.08
C ARG A 76 -37.34 17.47 11.26
N SER A 77 -37.27 18.71 10.77
CA SER A 77 -38.40 19.42 10.15
C SER A 77 -38.45 19.39 8.60
N GLY A 78 -37.70 18.52 7.91
CA GLY A 78 -37.83 18.40 6.45
C GLY A 78 -37.16 17.15 5.90
N THR A 79 -37.88 16.42 5.04
CA THR A 79 -37.48 15.25 4.22
C THR A 79 -36.29 14.42 4.74
N GLN A 80 -36.50 13.13 5.06
CA GLN A 80 -35.49 12.16 5.51
C GLN A 80 -34.07 12.33 4.91
N THR A 81 -34.00 12.69 3.63
CA THR A 81 -32.77 13.01 2.88
C THR A 81 -31.90 14.12 3.49
N LEU A 82 -32.47 15.19 4.05
CA LEU A 82 -31.72 16.30 4.67
C LEU A 82 -31.12 15.90 6.02
N ALA A 83 -31.88 15.14 6.82
CA ALA A 83 -31.39 14.60 8.08
C ALA A 83 -30.24 13.61 7.85
N GLU A 84 -30.33 12.76 6.82
CA GLU A 84 -29.26 11.86 6.40
C GLU A 84 -28.02 12.62 5.90
N ALA A 85 -28.21 13.68 5.10
CA ALA A 85 -27.13 14.54 4.64
C ALA A 85 -26.39 15.21 5.81
N ALA A 86 -27.13 15.77 6.77
CA ALA A 86 -26.57 16.38 7.98
C ALA A 86 -25.79 15.36 8.83
N ALA A 87 -26.33 14.14 8.99
CA ALA A 87 -25.65 13.05 9.69
C ALA A 87 -24.34 12.65 9.00
N ASN A 88 -24.31 12.60 7.67
CA ASN A 88 -23.09 12.35 6.89
C ASN A 88 -22.04 13.45 7.10
N VAL A 89 -22.45 14.72 7.05
CA VAL A 89 -21.57 15.87 7.34
C VAL A 89 -20.95 15.76 8.73
N VAL A 90 -21.78 15.53 9.76
CA VAL A 90 -21.32 15.37 11.15
C VAL A 90 -20.36 14.19 11.29
N ARG A 91 -20.64 13.06 10.62
CA ARG A 91 -19.77 11.88 10.63
C ARG A 91 -18.38 12.20 10.08
N HIS A 92 -18.29 12.88 8.94
CA HIS A 92 -17.00 13.25 8.34
C HIS A 92 -16.25 14.30 9.17
N LEU A 93 -16.95 15.28 9.75
CA LEU A 93 -16.35 16.25 10.68
C LEU A 93 -15.76 15.58 11.93
N ASN A 94 -16.46 14.60 12.53
CA ASN A 94 -15.93 13.85 13.67
C ASN A 94 -14.65 13.09 13.30
N SER A 95 -14.59 12.50 12.09
CA SER A 95 -13.38 11.84 11.60
C SER A 95 -12.21 12.82 11.44
N HIS A 96 -12.45 14.01 10.90
CA HIS A 96 -11.42 15.05 10.80
C HIS A 96 -10.93 15.54 12.17
N LEU A 97 -11.86 15.74 13.12
CA LEU A 97 -11.53 16.15 14.47
C LEU A 97 -10.56 15.16 15.14
N GLU A 98 -10.74 13.86 14.90
CA GLU A 98 -9.82 12.83 15.40
C GLU A 98 -8.41 12.98 14.81
N ILE A 99 -8.31 13.25 13.50
CA ILE A 99 -7.04 13.47 12.79
C ILE A 99 -6.35 14.75 13.29
N TYR A 100 -7.09 15.86 13.42
CA TYR A 100 -6.54 17.10 13.94
C TYR A 100 -6.08 16.94 15.40
N ASN A 101 -6.85 16.23 16.24
CA ASN A 101 -6.45 15.93 17.61
C ASN A 101 -5.12 15.18 17.67
N GLN A 102 -4.93 14.14 16.85
CA GLN A 102 -3.65 13.42 16.79
C GLN A 102 -2.50 14.28 16.31
N ALA A 103 -2.71 15.11 15.29
CA ALA A 103 -1.68 16.00 14.81
C ALA A 103 -1.28 17.00 15.91
N VAL A 104 -2.26 17.58 16.62
CA VAL A 104 -2.01 18.50 17.74
C VAL A 104 -1.27 17.79 18.88
N GLU A 105 -1.73 16.62 19.31
CA GLU A 105 -1.10 15.85 20.40
C GLU A 105 0.33 15.43 20.05
N TYR A 106 0.57 15.00 18.80
CA TYR A 106 1.90 14.66 18.32
C TYR A 106 2.83 15.88 18.33
N LEU A 107 2.36 17.02 17.80
CA LEU A 107 3.16 18.24 17.70
C LEU A 107 3.44 18.89 19.05
N GLU A 108 2.49 18.80 19.99
CA GLU A 108 2.64 19.30 21.36
C GLU A 108 3.69 18.52 22.14
N ASN A 109 3.72 17.19 21.97
CA ASN A 109 4.62 16.29 22.68
C ASN A 109 5.90 15.98 21.89
N HIS A 110 6.15 16.66 20.76
CA HIS A 110 7.28 16.37 19.88
C HIS A 110 8.62 16.80 20.50
N ASN A 111 9.48 15.82 20.78
CA ASN A 111 10.84 16.04 21.29
C ASN A 111 11.93 15.69 20.26
N GLY A 112 11.54 15.45 19.00
CA GLY A 112 12.44 15.04 17.92
C GLY A 112 13.12 16.22 17.19
N PRO A 113 13.72 15.97 16.01
CA PRO A 113 14.32 17.03 15.22
C PRO A 113 13.28 18.03 14.71
N PHE A 114 13.69 19.27 14.40
CA PHE A 114 12.80 20.33 13.89
C PHE A 114 12.52 20.20 12.38
N PHE A 115 12.33 18.97 11.90
CA PHE A 115 11.87 18.66 10.53
C PHE A 115 11.26 17.25 10.51
N SER A 116 10.34 16.98 9.57
CA SER A 116 9.83 15.62 9.36
C SER A 116 10.72 14.86 8.36
N PRO A 117 11.32 13.71 8.75
CA PRO A 117 12.11 12.90 7.83
C PRO A 117 11.26 12.33 6.68
N SER A 118 11.89 12.14 5.52
CA SER A 118 11.21 11.59 4.34
C SER A 118 10.70 10.14 4.50
N SER A 119 11.13 9.41 5.54
CA SER A 119 10.59 8.12 5.95
C SER A 119 9.21 8.23 6.62
N GLU A 120 8.96 9.34 7.33
CA GLU A 120 7.74 9.59 8.11
C GLU A 120 6.66 10.34 7.35
N LYS A 121 6.94 10.83 6.13
CA LYS A 121 6.02 11.65 5.32
C LYS A 121 4.61 11.09 5.12
N TYR A 122 4.41 9.80 5.38
CA TYR A 122 3.11 9.15 5.20
C TYR A 122 2.32 8.93 6.49
N SER A 123 2.83 9.38 7.64
CA SER A 123 2.09 9.42 8.89
C SER A 123 1.08 10.58 8.85
N LEU A 124 -0.16 10.34 9.30
CA LEU A 124 -1.17 11.39 9.42
C LEU A 124 -0.77 12.46 10.44
N ALA A 125 -0.16 12.04 11.55
CA ALA A 125 0.26 12.94 12.64
C ALA A 125 1.31 13.97 12.17
N THR A 126 2.19 13.61 11.24
CA THR A 126 3.17 14.52 10.63
C THR A 126 2.68 15.11 9.31
N GLY A 127 1.46 14.81 8.86
CA GLY A 127 0.94 15.21 7.56
C GLY A 127 0.87 16.72 7.35
N ALA A 128 0.74 17.50 8.42
CA ALA A 128 0.73 18.96 8.41
C ALA A 128 2.15 19.58 8.42
N VAL A 129 3.18 18.77 8.69
CA VAL A 129 4.57 19.19 8.80
C VAL A 129 5.26 19.09 7.43
N PRO A 130 5.97 20.13 6.98
CA PRO A 130 6.77 20.04 5.76
C PRO A 130 7.81 18.92 5.82
N THR A 131 7.79 18.04 4.82
CA THR A 131 8.80 16.96 4.72
C THR A 131 10.17 17.56 4.40
N ASN A 132 11.19 17.23 5.20
CA ASN A 132 12.59 17.55 4.95
C ASN A 132 12.93 19.04 4.76
N LEU A 133 12.22 19.94 5.46
CA LEU A 133 12.45 21.39 5.40
C LEU A 133 13.77 21.80 6.07
N HIS A 134 14.64 22.45 5.32
CA HIS A 134 15.92 22.98 5.79
C HIS A 134 16.21 24.36 5.18
N VAL A 135 16.88 25.22 5.94
CA VAL A 135 17.45 26.48 5.45
C VAL A 135 18.91 26.24 5.11
N GLN A 136 19.28 26.46 3.85
CA GLN A 136 20.65 26.35 3.38
C GLN A 136 21.25 27.77 3.27
N LEU A 137 22.38 27.98 3.92
CA LEU A 137 23.17 29.18 3.80
C LEU A 137 24.49 28.84 3.12
N PHE A 138 24.75 29.52 2.00
CA PHE A 138 25.96 29.36 1.23
C PHE A 138 26.82 30.63 1.34
N HIS A 139 28.06 30.52 1.78
CA HIS A 139 28.98 31.65 1.95
C HIS A 139 30.25 31.43 1.13
N ILE A 140 30.52 32.33 0.19
CA ILE A 140 31.75 32.35 -0.62
C ILE A 140 32.68 33.41 -0.05
N GLN A 141 33.95 33.05 0.15
CA GLN A 141 35.05 33.95 0.50
C GLN A 141 36.20 33.79 -0.52
N ASP A 142 36.44 34.82 -1.31
CA ASP A 142 37.66 35.05 -2.11
C ASP A 142 38.33 36.35 -1.62
N LYS A 143 39.58 36.65 -2.02
CA LYS A 143 40.42 37.72 -1.46
C LYS A 143 39.67 39.05 -1.19
N ASP A 144 38.80 39.46 -2.11
CA ASP A 144 38.03 40.72 -2.04
C ASP A 144 36.49 40.51 -2.09
N VAL A 145 36.02 39.26 -2.07
CA VAL A 145 34.60 38.90 -2.29
C VAL A 145 34.08 38.05 -1.13
N SER A 146 33.07 38.54 -0.41
CA SER A 146 32.38 37.79 0.65
C SER A 146 30.86 37.84 0.42
N ILE A 147 30.28 36.76 -0.11
CA ILE A 147 28.87 36.70 -0.51
C ILE A 147 28.14 35.63 0.27
N LYS A 148 26.97 35.97 0.81
CA LYS A 148 26.07 35.03 1.49
C LYS A 148 24.78 34.88 0.72
N CYS A 149 24.39 33.64 0.45
CA CYS A 149 23.19 33.30 -0.31
C CYS A 149 22.33 32.32 0.50
N PRO A 150 21.17 32.75 1.03
CA PRO A 150 20.20 31.84 1.63
C PRO A 150 19.29 31.23 0.56
N PHE A 151 18.91 29.97 0.73
CA PHE A 151 17.74 29.40 0.05
C PHE A 151 17.14 28.28 0.89
N VAL A 152 15.87 27.98 0.65
CA VAL A 152 15.13 26.99 1.44
C VAL A 152 14.98 25.71 0.64
N THR A 153 15.19 24.56 1.27
CA THR A 153 15.09 23.25 0.64
C THR A 153 14.00 22.41 1.31
N ILE A 154 13.21 21.69 0.51
CA ILE A 154 12.06 20.94 1.00
C ILE A 154 11.72 19.70 0.13
N GLY A 155 11.06 18.70 0.72
CA GLY A 155 10.22 17.73 0.01
C GLY A 155 8.98 18.34 -0.65
N ALA A 156 8.17 17.51 -1.31
CA ALA A 156 7.00 18.03 -2.00
C ALA A 156 5.93 18.45 -0.99
N ILE A 157 5.42 19.68 -1.13
CA ILE A 157 4.21 20.15 -0.45
C ILE A 157 3.03 19.35 -0.98
N ALA A 158 2.65 18.34 -0.23
CA ALA A 158 1.64 17.38 -0.66
C ALA A 158 1.08 16.62 0.54
N ALA A 159 -0.18 16.21 0.43
CA ALA A 159 -0.81 15.37 1.44
C ALA A 159 -0.44 13.89 1.24
N HIS A 160 0.85 13.58 1.39
CA HIS A 160 1.41 12.23 1.24
C HIS A 160 0.61 11.14 1.99
N PRO A 161 0.11 11.36 3.23
CA PRO A 161 -0.69 10.37 3.93
C PRO A 161 -1.96 9.97 3.16
N LEU A 162 -2.59 10.92 2.45
CA LEU A 162 -3.86 10.73 1.73
C LEU A 162 -3.71 10.08 0.35
N ARG A 163 -2.47 9.87 -0.14
CA ARG A 163 -2.15 9.27 -1.44
C ARG A 163 -2.76 10.03 -2.65
N PHE A 164 -2.49 9.55 -3.88
CA PHE A 164 -2.73 10.32 -5.12
C PHE A 164 -3.47 9.58 -6.23
N ALA A 165 -4.17 8.49 -5.92
CA ALA A 165 -4.71 7.66 -6.99
C ALA A 165 -5.90 8.26 -7.74
N HIS A 166 -6.65 9.13 -7.07
CA HIS A 166 -7.70 9.93 -7.70
C HIS A 166 -7.18 11.32 -8.13
N GLY A 167 -5.85 11.52 -8.11
CA GLY A 167 -5.21 12.82 -8.36
C GLY A 167 -4.86 13.58 -7.08
N GLY A 168 -4.21 14.73 -7.29
CA GLY A 168 -3.95 15.79 -6.32
C GLY A 168 -5.11 16.77 -6.19
N LEU A 169 -4.93 17.78 -5.34
CA LEU A 169 -5.97 18.74 -4.96
C LEU A 169 -6.62 19.44 -6.16
N TYR A 170 -5.82 19.92 -7.11
CA TYR A 170 -6.31 20.59 -8.32
C TYR A 170 -7.35 19.75 -9.07
N ARG A 171 -7.04 18.47 -9.34
CA ARG A 171 -7.96 17.57 -10.06
C ARG A 171 -9.16 17.20 -9.21
N LEU A 172 -8.96 16.91 -7.93
CA LEU A 172 -10.05 16.56 -7.02
C LEU A 172 -11.09 17.69 -6.92
N LYS A 173 -10.64 18.95 -6.82
CA LYS A 173 -11.53 20.12 -6.83
C LYS A 173 -12.32 20.22 -8.14
N GLN A 174 -11.70 19.95 -9.28
CA GLN A 174 -12.39 19.95 -10.58
C GLN A 174 -13.47 18.86 -10.66
N VAL A 175 -13.16 17.64 -10.22
CA VAL A 175 -14.12 16.52 -10.20
C VAL A 175 -15.30 16.84 -9.28
N LEU A 176 -15.02 17.30 -8.06
CA LEU A 176 -16.08 17.71 -7.12
C LEU A 176 -16.96 18.82 -7.71
N GLN A 177 -16.34 19.82 -8.35
CA GLN A 177 -17.08 20.89 -9.03
C GLN A 177 -17.91 20.37 -10.21
N GLN A 178 -17.58 19.25 -10.84
CA GLN A 178 -18.40 18.66 -11.90
C GLN A 178 -19.60 17.89 -11.34
N GLU A 179 -19.44 17.25 -10.18
CA GLU A 179 -20.50 16.49 -9.51
C GLU A 179 -21.56 17.38 -8.85
N LEU A 180 -21.17 18.54 -8.35
CA LEU A 180 -22.08 19.50 -7.74
C LEU A 180 -22.97 20.18 -8.80
N ASP A 181 -24.27 20.31 -8.51
CA ASP A 181 -25.15 21.17 -9.30
C ASP A 181 -24.75 22.65 -9.16
N LEU A 182 -25.21 23.52 -10.08
CA LEU A 182 -24.80 24.94 -10.10
C LEU A 182 -25.03 25.66 -8.75
N ASN A 183 -26.09 25.30 -8.03
CA ASN A 183 -26.43 25.88 -6.74
C ASN A 183 -25.56 25.30 -5.61
N GLY A 184 -25.34 23.98 -5.60
CA GLY A 184 -24.48 23.27 -4.65
C GLY A 184 -23.03 23.74 -4.71
N LYS A 185 -22.52 24.11 -5.89
CA LYS A 185 -21.17 24.68 -6.04
C LYS A 185 -20.98 25.96 -5.23
N ASP A 186 -21.93 26.88 -5.26
CA ASP A 186 -21.77 28.17 -4.61
C ASP A 186 -21.83 28.08 -3.08
N HIS A 187 -22.66 27.18 -2.55
CA HIS A 187 -22.78 26.94 -1.11
C HIS A 187 -21.58 26.16 -0.52
N THR A 188 -20.91 25.33 -1.32
CA THR A 188 -19.79 24.49 -0.87
C THR A 188 -18.42 25.09 -1.19
N TYR A 189 -18.33 26.12 -2.04
CA TYR A 189 -17.06 26.76 -2.35
C TYR A 189 -16.46 27.44 -1.11
N THR A 190 -15.38 26.86 -0.58
CA THR A 190 -14.78 27.18 0.72
C THR A 190 -14.60 28.68 0.95
N VAL A 191 -13.97 29.39 0.01
CA VAL A 191 -13.69 30.84 0.15
C VAL A 191 -14.98 31.65 0.26
N ARG A 192 -15.98 31.39 -0.60
CA ARG A 192 -17.26 32.11 -0.57
C ARG A 192 -18.07 31.77 0.67
N PHE A 193 -18.17 30.48 1.02
CA PHE A 193 -18.91 30.03 2.20
C PHE A 193 -18.39 30.70 3.47
N TYR A 194 -17.08 30.62 3.72
CA TYR A 194 -16.48 31.20 4.93
C TYR A 194 -16.43 32.73 4.89
N ALA A 195 -16.27 33.36 3.73
CA ALA A 195 -16.34 34.82 3.60
C ALA A 195 -17.72 35.36 3.99
N ARG A 196 -18.79 34.80 3.41
CA ARG A 196 -20.17 35.20 3.74
C ARG A 196 -20.50 34.93 5.21
N ARG A 197 -20.05 33.78 5.73
CA ARG A 197 -20.25 33.42 7.14
C ARG A 197 -19.57 34.41 8.09
N ARG A 198 -18.35 34.85 7.76
CA ARG A 198 -17.63 35.86 8.54
C ARG A 198 -18.43 37.16 8.61
N ILE A 199 -18.89 37.66 7.46
CA ILE A 199 -19.68 38.89 7.39
C ILE A 199 -20.91 38.77 8.30
N LEU A 200 -21.66 37.66 8.24
CA LEU A 200 -22.82 37.42 9.12
C LEU A 200 -22.48 37.46 10.62
N LEU A 201 -21.37 36.83 11.01
CA LEU A 201 -20.95 36.77 12.41
C LEU A 201 -20.46 38.14 12.91
N ASP A 202 -19.78 38.91 12.07
CA ASP A 202 -19.35 40.27 12.39
C ASP A 202 -20.55 41.23 12.47
N THR A 203 -21.52 41.12 11.56
CA THR A 203 -22.81 41.84 11.65
C THR A 203 -23.52 41.51 12.96
N LYS A 204 -23.63 40.22 13.32
CA LYS A 204 -24.24 39.78 14.59
C LYS A 204 -23.52 40.35 15.81
N ARG A 205 -22.18 40.38 15.80
CA ARG A 205 -21.39 41.01 16.87
C ARG A 205 -21.67 42.51 16.96
N THR A 206 -21.71 43.20 15.82
CA THR A 206 -21.95 44.64 15.74
C THR A 206 -23.32 45.01 16.30
N ILE A 207 -24.36 44.23 15.97
CA ILE A 207 -25.70 44.37 16.58
C ILE A 207 -25.62 44.28 18.11
N GLY A 208 -24.89 43.29 18.66
CA GLY A 208 -24.69 43.15 20.10
C GLY A 208 -23.93 44.32 20.75
N ILE A 209 -23.00 44.96 20.04
CA ILE A 209 -22.31 46.17 20.49
C ILE A 209 -23.27 47.36 20.50
N LEU A 210 -24.11 47.49 19.46
CA LEU A 210 -25.11 48.56 19.36
C LEU A 210 -26.14 48.50 20.49
N TYR A 211 -26.65 47.32 20.85
CA TYR A 211 -27.52 47.17 22.03
C TYR A 211 -26.87 47.75 23.29
N ARG A 212 -25.59 47.40 23.54
CA ARG A 212 -24.87 47.93 24.69
C ARG A 212 -24.67 49.44 24.61
N LYS A 213 -24.34 49.98 23.44
CA LYS A 213 -24.15 51.43 23.22
C LYS A 213 -25.45 52.21 23.45
N ILE A 214 -26.60 51.66 23.03
CA ILE A 214 -27.93 52.24 23.28
C ILE A 214 -28.27 52.25 24.78
N ASP A 215 -28.00 51.15 25.48
CA ASP A 215 -28.37 50.99 26.88
C ASP A 215 -27.41 51.73 27.84
N GLN A 216 -26.10 51.70 27.57
CA GLN A 216 -25.05 52.16 28.49
C GLN A 216 -24.47 53.53 28.14
N ASP A 217 -24.30 53.84 26.84
CA ASP A 217 -23.54 55.02 26.42
C ASP A 217 -24.42 56.18 25.94
N TRP A 218 -25.67 55.90 25.55
CA TRP A 218 -26.58 56.92 25.05
C TRP A 218 -27.32 57.64 26.19
N HIS A 219 -26.85 58.84 26.49
CA HIS A 219 -27.44 59.78 27.44
C HIS A 219 -27.96 61.04 26.73
N ILE A 220 -28.86 61.77 27.39
CA ILE A 220 -29.44 63.03 26.89
C ILE A 220 -28.33 64.07 26.68
N SER A 221 -28.27 64.67 25.48
CA SER A 221 -27.39 65.80 25.18
C SER A 221 -27.87 67.10 25.83
N ASP A 222 -26.94 68.04 26.08
CA ASP A 222 -27.25 69.36 26.64
C ASP A 222 -28.26 70.12 25.76
N PHE A 223 -29.10 70.96 26.40
CA PHE A 223 -30.16 71.73 25.74
C PHE A 223 -29.65 72.48 24.49
N GLY A 224 -30.35 72.33 23.36
CA GLY A 224 -30.04 72.98 22.08
C GLY A 224 -28.95 72.31 21.24
N SER A 225 -28.37 71.18 21.67
CA SER A 225 -27.37 70.43 20.91
C SER A 225 -27.96 69.20 20.22
N VAL A 226 -27.59 69.00 18.95
CA VAL A 226 -27.95 67.82 18.15
C VAL A 226 -27.45 66.55 18.82
N ASP A 227 -28.29 65.53 18.91
CA ASP A 227 -27.93 64.24 19.49
C ASP A 227 -26.98 63.45 18.56
N LYS A 228 -25.69 63.74 18.68
CA LYS A 228 -24.62 63.12 17.88
C LYS A 228 -24.59 61.61 18.05
N THR A 229 -24.79 61.11 19.28
CA THR A 229 -24.76 59.68 19.59
C THR A 229 -25.92 58.95 18.92
N GLY A 230 -27.14 59.50 19.00
CA GLY A 230 -28.30 58.94 18.31
C GLY A 230 -28.16 58.94 16.78
N LEU A 231 -27.58 59.99 16.19
CA LEU A 231 -27.31 60.05 14.74
C LEU A 231 -26.23 59.05 14.30
N GLU A 232 -25.17 58.88 15.09
CA GLU A 232 -24.16 57.84 14.87
C GLU A 232 -24.78 56.44 14.90
N LEU A 233 -25.59 56.14 15.92
CA LEU A 233 -26.32 54.88 16.03
C LEU A 233 -27.23 54.64 14.82
N LEU A 234 -27.95 55.66 14.35
CA LEU A 234 -28.81 55.57 13.17
C LEU A 234 -28.00 55.25 11.90
N ASN A 235 -26.85 55.88 11.73
CA ASN A 235 -25.97 55.63 10.59
C ASN A 235 -25.36 54.21 10.65
N GLU A 236 -24.96 53.74 11.83
CA GLU A 236 -24.48 52.36 12.02
C GLU A 236 -25.57 51.33 11.68
N VAL A 237 -26.83 51.56 12.10
CA VAL A 237 -27.98 50.71 11.74
C VAL A 237 -28.23 50.68 10.23
N ARG A 238 -28.16 51.82 9.54
CA ARG A 238 -28.30 51.89 8.08
C ARG A 238 -27.19 51.11 7.36
N LEU A 239 -25.95 51.22 7.84
CA LEU A 239 -24.82 50.48 7.29
C LEU A 239 -25.00 48.96 7.46
N LEU A 240 -25.56 48.52 8.60
CA LEU A 240 -25.90 47.11 8.83
C LEU A 240 -26.97 46.61 7.87
N ASP A 241 -28.06 47.38 7.66
CA ASP A 241 -29.11 47.04 6.68
C ASP A 241 -28.52 46.89 5.27
N GLN A 242 -27.71 47.86 4.82
CA GLN A 242 -27.06 47.78 3.51
C GLN A 242 -26.15 46.54 3.40
N THR A 243 -25.33 46.28 4.42
CA THR A 243 -24.44 45.11 4.45
C THR A 243 -25.22 43.80 4.37
N ILE A 244 -26.36 43.69 5.06
CA ILE A 244 -27.22 42.50 5.03
C ILE A 244 -27.86 42.34 3.66
N ARG A 245 -28.38 43.41 3.05
CA ARG A 245 -28.99 43.36 1.71
C ARG A 245 -27.98 42.96 0.64
N ASP A 246 -26.78 43.55 0.66
CA ASP A 246 -25.69 43.20 -0.24
C ASP A 246 -25.32 41.73 -0.09
N LEU A 247 -25.24 41.25 1.15
CA LEU A 247 -24.94 39.86 1.44
C LEU A 247 -26.05 38.91 0.96
N ILE A 248 -27.33 39.21 1.23
CA ILE A 248 -28.48 38.43 0.77
C ILE A 248 -28.47 38.33 -0.76
N SER A 249 -28.20 39.43 -1.46
CA SER A 249 -28.11 39.44 -2.93
C SER A 249 -27.00 38.52 -3.46
N SER A 250 -25.96 38.29 -2.66
CA SER A 250 -24.84 37.40 -3.02
C SER A 250 -25.18 35.91 -2.86
N PHE A 251 -26.24 35.54 -2.13
CA PHE A 251 -26.59 34.14 -1.87
C PHE A 251 -27.65 33.60 -2.87
N PRO A 252 -27.33 32.55 -3.65
CA PRO A 252 -28.33 31.92 -4.50
C PRO A 252 -29.39 31.21 -3.64
N LEU A 253 -30.66 31.29 -4.06
CA LEU A 253 -31.80 30.60 -3.44
C LEU A 253 -32.04 30.91 -1.95
N ILE A 254 -31.48 32.01 -1.43
CA ILE A 254 -31.50 32.33 0.00
C ILE A 254 -32.92 32.45 0.58
N ASN A 255 -33.86 33.02 -0.19
CA ASN A 255 -35.26 33.12 0.23
C ASN A 255 -35.87 31.74 0.53
N ASN A 256 -35.64 30.76 -0.36
CA ASN A 256 -36.16 29.40 -0.19
C ASN A 256 -35.50 28.71 1.01
N LEU A 257 -34.17 28.83 1.12
CA LEU A 257 -33.41 28.22 2.21
C LEU A 257 -33.77 28.85 3.58
N TYR A 258 -34.02 30.15 3.62
CA TYR A 258 -34.45 30.87 4.82
C TYR A 258 -35.83 30.40 5.29
N ASN A 259 -36.77 30.27 4.35
CA ASN A 259 -38.12 29.81 4.66
C ASN A 259 -38.12 28.35 5.18
N ILE A 260 -37.30 27.48 4.59
CA ILE A 260 -37.15 26.08 5.06
C ILE A 260 -36.44 26.03 6.43
N ALA A 261 -35.41 26.86 6.64
CA ALA A 261 -34.68 26.88 7.92
C ALA A 261 -35.53 27.39 9.09
N GLY A 262 -36.58 28.17 8.84
CA GLY A 262 -37.50 28.69 9.85
C GLY A 262 -38.65 27.76 10.22
N SER A 263 -38.77 26.56 9.62
CA SER A 263 -39.94 25.69 9.78
C SER A 263 -39.87 24.67 10.92
N GLU A 264 -39.01 24.90 11.94
CA GLU A 264 -38.60 23.93 12.98
C GLU A 264 -39.76 23.20 13.73
N ASP A 265 -41.01 23.67 13.67
CA ASP A 265 -42.16 23.11 14.43
C ASP A 265 -43.15 22.21 13.69
N GLY A 266 -42.91 21.78 12.45
CA GLY A 266 -43.69 20.67 11.84
C GLY A 266 -45.20 20.89 11.60
N PHE A 267 -45.73 22.10 11.83
CA PHE A 267 -47.07 22.52 11.41
C PHE A 267 -46.98 23.37 10.12
N GLU A 268 -47.74 22.98 9.10
CA GLU A 268 -48.13 23.83 7.96
C GLU A 268 -49.08 24.91 8.48
N ASP A 269 -48.56 26.11 8.72
CA ASP A 269 -49.39 27.29 8.98
C ASP A 269 -48.99 28.35 7.94
N ASP A 270 -49.95 28.75 7.10
CA ASP A 270 -49.81 29.66 5.95
C ASP A 270 -49.38 31.09 6.34
N ASN A 271 -49.24 31.37 7.64
CA ASN A 271 -48.94 32.70 8.20
C ASN A 271 -47.44 32.95 8.56
N ARG A 272 -46.49 32.10 8.14
CA ARG A 272 -45.06 32.30 8.49
C ARG A 272 -44.41 33.43 7.69
N ALA A 273 -43.72 34.32 8.39
CA ALA A 273 -43.00 35.46 7.82
C ALA A 273 -41.82 35.02 6.94
N THR A 274 -41.96 35.19 5.63
CA THR A 274 -40.89 34.95 4.66
C THR A 274 -39.73 35.94 4.85
N LEU A 275 -38.54 35.64 4.30
CA LEU A 275 -37.41 36.60 4.30
C LEU A 275 -37.83 37.96 3.68
N SER A 276 -38.69 37.94 2.66
CA SER A 276 -39.25 39.17 2.06
C SER A 276 -40.05 39.97 3.10
N ASN A 277 -40.99 39.33 3.79
CA ASN A 277 -41.82 39.99 4.80
C ASN A 277 -40.98 40.61 5.93
N ARG A 278 -39.86 39.97 6.29
CA ARG A 278 -38.94 40.48 7.33
C ARG A 278 -38.12 41.67 6.83
N LEU A 279 -37.69 41.68 5.57
CA LEU A 279 -37.03 42.83 4.94
C LEU A 279 -37.97 44.03 4.81
N ASP A 280 -39.25 43.80 4.51
CA ASP A 280 -40.28 44.84 4.48
C ASP A 280 -40.53 45.41 5.87
N ALA A 281 -40.61 44.55 6.90
CA ALA A 281 -40.74 44.98 8.30
C ALA A 281 -39.52 45.80 8.77
N LEU A 282 -38.32 45.42 8.34
CA LEU A 282 -37.10 46.17 8.63
C LEU A 282 -37.13 47.56 7.97
N GLU A 283 -37.54 47.65 6.71
CA GLU A 283 -37.67 48.93 6.00
C GLU A 283 -38.64 49.86 6.71
N MET A 284 -39.82 49.35 7.10
CA MET A 284 -40.80 50.12 7.88
C MET A 284 -40.27 50.55 9.25
N SER A 285 -39.50 49.69 9.93
CA SER A 285 -38.87 50.01 11.21
C SER A 285 -37.82 51.12 11.08
N ILE A 286 -36.99 51.08 10.02
CA ILE A 286 -35.99 52.13 9.73
C ILE A 286 -36.67 53.47 9.39
N ILE A 287 -37.78 53.45 8.63
CA ILE A 287 -38.55 54.68 8.33
C ILE A 287 -39.11 55.30 9.62
N SER A 288 -39.68 54.47 10.51
CA SER A 288 -40.17 54.90 11.82
C SER A 288 -39.05 55.49 12.68
N LEU A 289 -37.89 54.82 12.71
CA LEU A 289 -36.70 55.25 13.43
C LEU A 289 -36.18 56.60 12.94
N ASN A 290 -36.10 56.79 11.62
CA ASN A 290 -35.72 58.06 10.99
C ASN A 290 -36.65 59.20 11.42
N THR A 291 -37.95 58.92 11.47
CA THR A 291 -38.97 59.91 11.86
C THR A 291 -38.83 60.30 13.32
N LYS A 292 -38.65 59.30 14.22
CA LYS A 292 -38.43 59.55 15.65
C LYS A 292 -37.15 60.35 15.89
N MET A 293 -36.06 60.01 15.20
CA MET A 293 -34.79 60.74 15.32
C MET A 293 -34.88 62.18 14.81
N ALA A 294 -35.59 62.42 13.71
CA ALA A 294 -35.79 63.78 13.18
C ALA A 294 -36.61 64.68 14.13
N VAL A 295 -37.52 64.08 14.90
CA VAL A 295 -38.36 64.80 15.87
C VAL A 295 -37.63 65.07 17.18
N LEU A 296 -36.60 64.29 17.53
CA LEU A 296 -35.85 64.39 18.79
C LEU A 296 -35.20 65.78 19.00
N ASP A 297 -34.87 66.47 17.90
CA ASP A 297 -34.31 67.83 17.89
C ASP A 297 -35.39 68.94 17.96
N THR A 298 -36.67 68.59 17.83
CA THR A 298 -37.81 69.55 17.73
C THR A 298 -38.80 69.50 18.91
N VAL A 299 -38.59 68.63 19.90
CA VAL A 299 -39.50 68.47 21.07
C VAL A 299 -39.34 69.62 22.07
N ASP A 300 -40.48 70.16 22.56
CA ASP A 300 -40.59 71.30 23.51
C ASP A 300 -39.87 71.11 24.87
N ASP A 301 -39.49 72.25 25.46
CA ASP A 301 -38.55 72.58 26.56
C ASP A 301 -38.62 71.80 27.91
N SER A 302 -39.40 70.73 28.05
CA SER A 302 -39.48 69.95 29.29
C SER A 302 -38.48 68.80 29.34
N ARG A 303 -37.64 68.76 30.39
CA ARG A 303 -36.69 67.65 30.64
C ARG A 303 -37.37 66.28 30.69
N GLU A 304 -38.56 66.22 31.28
CA GLU A 304 -39.37 64.98 31.39
C GLU A 304 -39.90 64.50 30.01
N GLY A 305 -40.24 65.43 29.11
CA GLY A 305 -40.69 65.12 27.75
C GLY A 305 -39.57 64.54 26.88
N ARG A 306 -38.35 65.09 26.99
CA ARG A 306 -37.16 64.56 26.30
C ARG A 306 -36.74 63.20 26.82
N GLU A 307 -36.83 62.94 28.13
CA GLU A 307 -36.58 61.62 28.72
C GLU A 307 -37.53 60.54 28.18
N LYS A 308 -38.85 60.81 28.18
CA LYS A 308 -39.85 59.92 27.59
C LYS A 308 -39.64 59.69 26.09
N PHE A 309 -39.25 60.72 25.36
CA PHE A 309 -39.02 60.61 23.92
C PHE A 309 -37.74 59.82 23.60
N LEU A 310 -36.67 60.03 24.37
CA LEU A 310 -35.45 59.23 24.27
C LEU A 310 -35.73 57.75 24.56
N GLU A 311 -36.51 57.44 25.59
CA GLU A 311 -36.90 56.05 25.91
C GLU A 311 -37.72 55.40 24.78
N CYS A 312 -38.59 56.18 24.13
CA CYS A 312 -39.33 55.77 22.94
C CYS A 312 -38.41 55.54 21.72
N ALA A 313 -37.36 56.35 21.55
CA ALA A 313 -36.35 56.18 20.51
C ALA A 313 -35.46 54.96 20.78
N LYS A 314 -35.00 54.74 22.01
CA LYS A 314 -34.27 53.53 22.44
C LYS A 314 -35.08 52.26 22.17
N THR A 315 -36.37 52.28 22.50
CA THR A 315 -37.27 51.16 22.22
C THR A 315 -37.39 50.90 20.72
N ALA A 316 -37.46 51.95 19.90
CA ALA A 316 -37.48 51.81 18.44
C ALA A 316 -36.17 51.22 17.90
N PHE A 317 -35.02 51.70 18.36
CA PHE A 317 -33.72 51.14 18.01
C PHE A 317 -33.61 49.67 18.38
N ASN A 318 -33.96 49.31 19.62
CA ASN A 318 -33.93 47.92 20.09
C ASN A 318 -34.84 47.03 19.23
N SER A 319 -36.04 47.50 18.88
CA SER A 319 -36.94 46.79 17.97
C SER A 319 -36.37 46.63 16.56
N THR A 320 -35.71 47.65 16.00
CA THR A 320 -35.01 47.53 14.70
C THR A 320 -33.86 46.54 14.77
N LEU A 321 -33.07 46.56 15.86
CA LEU A 321 -31.98 45.62 16.09
C LEU A 321 -32.49 44.19 16.30
N ASP A 322 -33.67 43.99 16.90
CA ASP A 322 -34.29 42.68 17.05
C ASP A 322 -34.59 42.08 15.67
N ILE A 323 -35.21 42.87 14.78
CA ILE A 323 -35.50 42.45 13.40
C ILE A 323 -34.20 42.12 12.65
N LEU A 324 -33.18 42.97 12.75
CA LEU A 324 -31.87 42.72 12.13
C LEU A 324 -31.24 41.43 12.66
N SER A 325 -31.29 41.21 13.98
CA SER A 325 -30.76 40.01 14.63
C SER A 325 -31.48 38.75 14.15
N GLU A 326 -32.82 38.80 14.05
CA GLU A 326 -33.62 37.70 13.51
C GLU A 326 -33.24 37.36 12.07
N ILE A 327 -33.15 38.37 11.18
CA ILE A 327 -32.74 38.18 9.79
C ILE A 327 -31.35 37.56 9.71
N VAL A 328 -30.37 38.11 10.44
CA VAL A 328 -28.99 37.59 10.44
C VAL A 328 -28.95 36.14 10.93
N ASN A 329 -29.65 35.79 12.01
CA ASN A 329 -29.70 34.42 12.50
C ASN A 329 -30.38 33.47 11.50
N GLY A 330 -31.46 33.90 10.86
CA GLY A 330 -32.14 33.10 9.84
C GLY A 330 -31.27 32.89 8.60
N VAL A 331 -30.54 33.91 8.13
CA VAL A 331 -29.61 33.80 7.00
C VAL A 331 -28.41 32.90 7.34
N ILE A 332 -27.89 32.96 8.59
CA ILE A 332 -26.86 32.01 9.06
C ILE A 332 -27.38 30.57 8.98
N ASN A 333 -28.63 30.32 9.38
CA ASN A 333 -29.24 28.99 9.32
C ASN A 333 -29.45 28.53 7.87
N ALA A 334 -29.97 29.41 7.02
CA ALA A 334 -30.16 29.16 5.59
C ALA A 334 -28.84 28.82 4.88
N GLN A 335 -27.74 29.48 5.24
CA GLN A 335 -26.42 29.19 4.70
C GLN A 335 -25.96 27.75 5.03
N ILE A 336 -26.16 27.29 6.28
CA ILE A 336 -25.76 25.93 6.70
C ILE A 336 -26.64 24.90 6.00
N LEU A 337 -27.94 25.17 5.89
CA LEU A 337 -28.86 24.32 5.15
C LEU A 337 -28.46 24.21 3.67
N GLY A 338 -28.08 25.31 3.03
CA GLY A 338 -27.55 25.32 1.66
C GLY A 338 -26.29 24.46 1.52
N PHE A 339 -25.39 24.51 2.50
CA PHE A 339 -24.19 23.66 2.54
C PHE A 339 -24.53 22.17 2.68
N VAL A 340 -25.38 21.81 3.65
CA VAL A 340 -25.81 20.41 3.87
C VAL A 340 -26.55 19.87 2.65
N ASN A 341 -27.44 20.67 2.06
CA ASN A 341 -28.17 20.31 0.86
C ASN A 341 -27.25 20.16 -0.37
N GLY A 342 -26.23 21.00 -0.49
CA GLY A 342 -25.20 20.88 -1.52
C GLY A 342 -24.40 19.57 -1.42
N LEU A 343 -24.27 19.03 -0.20
CA LEU A 343 -23.60 17.75 0.09
C LEU A 343 -24.59 16.61 0.38
N ARG A 344 -25.81 16.66 -0.18
CA ARG A 344 -26.83 15.63 0.04
C ARG A 344 -26.41 14.23 -0.41
N ASN A 345 -25.55 14.14 -1.43
CA ASN A 345 -24.99 12.87 -1.87
C ASN A 345 -23.84 12.45 -0.94
N SER A 346 -23.92 11.24 -0.38
CA SER A 346 -22.91 10.66 0.49
C SER A 346 -21.51 10.62 -0.13
N THR A 347 -21.38 10.31 -1.43
CA THR A 347 -20.06 10.29 -2.11
C THR A 347 -19.48 11.69 -2.25
N THR A 348 -20.27 12.65 -2.71
CA THR A 348 -19.87 14.05 -2.84
C THR A 348 -19.52 14.68 -1.49
N CYS A 349 -20.26 14.33 -0.43
CA CYS A 349 -19.95 14.71 0.95
C CYS A 349 -18.59 14.16 1.40
N GLN A 350 -18.35 12.86 1.18
CA GLN A 350 -17.06 12.25 1.46
C GLN A 350 -15.92 12.93 0.70
N ASP A 351 -16.08 13.17 -0.60
CA ASP A 351 -15.05 13.77 -1.44
C ASP A 351 -14.78 15.24 -1.05
N TYR A 352 -15.80 16.00 -0.68
CA TYR A 352 -15.65 17.36 -0.13
C TYR A 352 -14.77 17.37 1.12
N PHE A 353 -15.05 16.51 2.09
CA PHE A 353 -14.26 16.45 3.33
C PHE A 353 -12.84 15.91 3.07
N GLN A 354 -12.65 14.93 2.18
CA GLN A 354 -11.31 14.51 1.75
C GLN A 354 -10.48 15.67 1.17
N ILE A 355 -11.11 16.50 0.32
CA ILE A 355 -10.50 17.71 -0.26
C ILE A 355 -10.17 18.72 0.83
N GLN A 356 -11.10 18.97 1.77
CA GLN A 356 -10.88 19.91 2.87
C GLN A 356 -9.70 19.48 3.76
N LEU A 357 -9.62 18.20 4.15
CA LEU A 357 -8.51 17.70 4.94
C LEU A 357 -7.19 17.85 4.20
N ARG A 358 -7.17 17.49 2.90
CA ARG A 358 -5.99 17.65 2.05
C ARG A 358 -5.51 19.10 2.00
N GLU A 359 -6.44 20.02 1.77
CA GLU A 359 -6.18 21.46 1.72
C GLU A 359 -5.61 21.99 3.04
N ASP A 360 -6.17 21.57 4.19
CA ASP A 360 -5.65 21.94 5.50
C ASP A 360 -4.21 21.44 5.72
N LEU A 361 -3.89 20.19 5.36
CA LEU A 361 -2.54 19.65 5.51
C LEU A 361 -1.51 20.40 4.64
N ILE A 362 -1.83 20.64 3.37
CA ILE A 362 -0.87 21.31 2.46
C ILE A 362 -0.76 22.81 2.74
N MET A 363 -1.84 23.47 3.21
CA MET A 363 -1.81 24.88 3.63
C MET A 363 -0.86 25.06 4.82
N SER A 364 -0.95 24.17 5.82
CA SER A 364 -0.01 24.14 6.95
C SER A 364 1.44 24.07 6.46
N GLN A 365 1.72 23.14 5.54
CA GLN A 365 3.06 22.98 4.98
C GLN A 365 3.51 24.25 4.24
N ALA A 366 2.65 24.83 3.40
CA ALA A 366 2.96 26.04 2.62
C ALA A 366 3.24 27.25 3.53
N ILE A 367 2.40 27.52 4.53
CA ILE A 367 2.61 28.62 5.49
C ILE A 367 3.94 28.44 6.22
N THR A 368 4.24 27.23 6.67
CA THR A 368 5.49 26.92 7.39
C THR A 368 6.72 27.23 6.55
N VAL A 369 6.68 26.88 5.25
CA VAL A 369 7.78 27.10 4.31
C VAL A 369 7.94 28.58 4.01
N VAL A 370 6.86 29.28 3.69
CA VAL A 370 6.90 30.72 3.39
C VAL A 370 7.37 31.51 4.62
N ALA A 371 6.84 31.22 5.81
CA ALA A 371 7.27 31.84 7.06
C ALA A 371 8.76 31.59 7.35
N THR A 372 9.22 30.35 7.19
CA THR A 372 10.65 30.01 7.35
C THR A 372 11.52 30.79 6.37
N SER A 373 11.05 30.93 5.12
CA SER A 373 11.81 31.60 4.07
C SER A 373 11.86 33.11 4.26
N LEU A 374 10.76 33.74 4.69
CA LEU A 374 10.71 35.16 5.07
C LEU A 374 11.70 35.47 6.18
N LEU A 375 11.72 34.66 7.25
CA LEU A 375 12.65 34.84 8.37
C LEU A 375 14.11 34.63 7.95
N ALA A 376 14.39 33.62 7.13
CA ALA A 376 15.74 33.34 6.62
C ALA A 376 16.29 34.48 5.75
N TYR A 377 15.47 35.01 4.84
CA TYR A 377 15.88 36.11 3.97
C TYR A 377 15.95 37.45 4.73
N LEU A 378 15.05 37.71 5.67
CA LEU A 378 15.12 38.88 6.55
C LEU A 378 16.40 38.89 7.40
N HIS A 379 16.85 37.72 7.83
CA HIS A 379 18.09 37.58 8.59
C HIS A 379 19.33 37.90 7.72
N GLU A 380 19.42 37.33 6.51
CA GLU A 380 20.64 37.44 5.70
C GLU A 380 20.70 38.67 4.80
N LEU A 381 19.56 39.16 4.28
CA LEU A 381 19.58 40.25 3.32
C LEU A 381 19.97 41.61 3.96
N PRO A 382 20.62 42.49 3.19
CA PRO A 382 20.87 43.88 3.54
C PRO A 382 19.59 44.67 3.85
N SER A 383 19.67 45.62 4.79
CA SER A 383 18.52 46.42 5.23
C SER A 383 17.90 47.27 4.12
N ASN A 384 18.66 47.73 3.12
CA ASN A 384 18.11 48.48 1.98
C ASN A 384 17.15 47.63 1.14
N ILE A 385 17.48 46.34 0.94
CA ILE A 385 16.63 45.41 0.19
C ILE A 385 15.40 45.04 1.02
N ILE A 386 15.55 44.83 2.33
CA ILE A 386 14.39 44.55 3.19
C ILE A 386 13.44 45.75 3.29
N LYS A 387 13.95 46.98 3.29
CA LYS A 387 13.11 48.19 3.26
C LYS A 387 12.28 48.32 1.99
N SER A 388 12.70 47.75 0.87
CA SER A 388 11.90 47.78 -0.36
C SER A 388 10.65 46.91 -0.27
N TRP A 389 10.58 45.96 0.69
CA TRP A 389 9.40 45.13 0.94
C TRP A 389 8.17 45.94 1.38
N ASP A 390 8.37 47.16 1.92
CA ASP A 390 7.28 48.10 2.24
C ASP A 390 6.57 48.63 0.98
N ILE A 391 7.29 48.71 -0.14
CA ILE A 391 6.80 49.25 -1.41
C ILE A 391 6.25 48.11 -2.26
N LEU A 392 7.05 47.05 -2.42
CA LEU A 392 6.67 45.85 -3.16
C LEU A 392 6.97 44.62 -2.31
N PRO A 393 5.94 43.87 -1.85
CA PRO A 393 6.14 42.66 -1.09
C PRO A 393 7.07 41.66 -1.79
N PRO A 394 7.84 40.86 -1.03
CA PRO A 394 8.78 39.93 -1.63
C PRO A 394 8.07 38.86 -2.45
N MET A 395 8.68 38.49 -3.57
CA MET A 395 8.28 37.32 -4.35
C MET A 395 8.88 36.05 -3.76
N VAL A 396 8.07 35.01 -3.61
CA VAL A 396 8.48 33.66 -3.20
C VAL A 396 8.31 32.70 -4.38
N SER A 397 9.43 32.21 -4.87
CA SER A 397 9.48 31.28 -6.01
C SER A 397 9.84 29.88 -5.53
N TYR A 398 8.90 28.95 -5.70
CA TYR A 398 9.09 27.54 -5.41
C TYR A 398 9.37 26.75 -6.70
N PHE A 399 10.59 26.27 -6.85
CA PHE A 399 11.01 25.42 -7.95
C PHE A 399 11.08 23.95 -7.52
N SER A 400 10.32 23.10 -8.20
CA SER A 400 10.21 21.68 -7.90
C SER A 400 10.71 20.79 -9.05
N PHE A 401 11.14 19.57 -8.71
CA PHE A 401 11.61 18.57 -9.67
C PHE A 401 10.75 17.30 -9.67
N LEU A 402 9.41 17.44 -9.69
CA LEU A 402 8.47 16.31 -9.71
C LEU A 402 8.22 15.80 -11.13
N SER A 403 8.01 14.49 -11.29
CA SER A 403 7.60 13.90 -12.57
C SER A 403 6.10 14.07 -12.79
N CYS A 404 5.67 14.22 -14.05
CA CYS A 404 4.25 14.17 -14.44
C CYS A 404 3.68 12.74 -14.44
N TYR A 405 4.19 11.85 -13.61
CA TYR A 405 3.80 10.44 -13.60
C TYR A 405 3.26 10.02 -12.24
N TYR A 406 2.17 9.25 -12.26
CA TYR A 406 1.58 8.57 -11.10
C TYR A 406 1.48 9.48 -9.85
N ASN A 407 2.12 9.10 -8.76
CA ASN A 407 2.06 9.81 -7.48
C ASN A 407 2.70 11.21 -7.52
N GLU A 408 3.78 11.42 -8.29
CA GLU A 408 4.43 12.74 -8.34
C GLU A 408 3.58 13.76 -9.12
N LYS A 409 2.76 13.31 -10.07
CA LYS A 409 1.74 14.16 -10.72
C LYS A 409 0.74 14.69 -9.70
N GLY A 410 0.25 13.85 -8.80
CA GLY A 410 -0.67 14.29 -7.74
C GLY A 410 -0.01 15.25 -6.73
N MET A 411 1.27 15.06 -6.41
CA MET A 411 2.02 16.01 -5.58
C MET A 411 2.16 17.38 -6.26
N MET A 412 2.34 17.40 -7.58
CA MET A 412 2.39 18.62 -8.37
C MET A 412 1.03 19.34 -8.38
N GLU A 413 -0.06 18.58 -8.51
CA GLU A 413 -1.44 19.10 -8.44
C GLU A 413 -1.76 19.72 -7.05
N ASP A 414 -1.24 19.15 -5.96
CA ASP A 414 -1.36 19.73 -4.61
C ASP A 414 -0.60 21.07 -4.51
N ALA A 415 0.68 21.08 -4.89
CA ALA A 415 1.53 22.26 -4.80
C ALA A 415 1.07 23.40 -5.74
N PHE A 416 0.62 23.06 -6.95
CA PHE A 416 0.12 24.05 -7.89
C PHE A 416 -1.12 24.77 -7.34
N GLU A 417 -2.11 24.02 -6.86
CA GLU A 417 -3.35 24.59 -6.33
C GLU A 417 -3.12 25.53 -5.14
N ILE A 418 -2.20 25.18 -4.22
CA ILE A 418 -1.95 25.98 -3.03
C ILE A 418 -1.18 27.27 -3.36
N PHE A 419 -0.13 27.21 -4.20
CA PHE A 419 0.71 28.38 -4.51
C PHE A 419 0.05 29.37 -5.47
N VAL A 420 -0.87 28.92 -6.32
CA VAL A 420 -1.72 29.79 -7.15
C VAL A 420 -2.59 30.70 -6.27
N ASN A 421 -3.17 30.14 -5.21
CA ASN A 421 -4.14 30.84 -4.37
C ASN A 421 -3.52 31.46 -3.09
N PHE A 422 -2.24 31.17 -2.79
CA PHE A 422 -1.61 31.49 -1.52
C PHE A 422 -1.69 32.98 -1.16
N SER A 423 -1.34 33.87 -2.10
CA SER A 423 -1.38 35.32 -1.88
C SER A 423 -2.78 35.84 -1.55
N GLN A 424 -3.84 35.17 -2.02
CA GLN A 424 -5.23 35.56 -1.74
C GLN A 424 -5.71 35.03 -0.39
N MET A 425 -5.21 33.87 0.04
CA MET A 425 -5.64 33.23 1.28
C MET A 425 -4.85 33.65 2.51
N VAL A 426 -3.58 34.05 2.37
CA VAL A 426 -2.67 34.28 3.51
C VAL A 426 -2.11 35.70 3.49
N LYS A 427 -2.17 36.38 4.64
CA LYS A 427 -1.47 37.63 4.93
C LYS A 427 -0.56 37.49 6.13
N PHE A 428 0.55 38.21 6.12
CA PHE A 428 1.56 38.20 7.17
C PHE A 428 1.58 39.53 7.90
N GLN A 429 1.97 39.49 9.17
CA GLN A 429 2.25 40.65 9.98
C GLN A 429 3.51 40.40 10.81
N PHE A 430 4.48 41.30 10.70
CA PHE A 430 5.63 41.30 11.60
C PHE A 430 5.24 41.98 12.91
N ILE A 431 5.58 41.36 14.03
CA ILE A 431 5.31 41.91 15.36
C ILE A 431 6.59 41.89 16.20
N PRO A 432 6.79 42.86 17.11
CA PRO A 432 7.91 42.80 18.04
C PRO A 432 7.74 41.60 18.99
N ALA A 433 8.83 40.86 19.24
CA ALA A 433 8.83 39.80 20.24
C ALA A 433 8.49 40.35 21.64
N ARG A 434 7.60 39.67 22.38
CA ARG A 434 7.09 40.12 23.70
C ARG A 434 8.16 40.25 24.79
N SER A 435 9.36 39.70 24.60
CA SER A 435 10.51 39.82 25.51
C SER A 435 11.80 39.96 24.71
N SER A 436 12.66 40.91 25.10
CA SER A 436 14.02 41.08 24.57
C SER A 436 14.94 39.89 24.89
N VAL A 437 14.54 39.01 25.81
CA VAL A 437 15.25 37.79 26.22
C VAL A 437 14.70 36.53 25.53
N SER A 438 13.67 36.65 24.67
CA SER A 438 13.05 35.49 24.00
C SER A 438 14.05 34.77 23.10
N GLN A 439 14.34 33.50 23.42
CA GLN A 439 15.28 32.68 22.66
C GLN A 439 14.64 31.97 21.46
N SER A 440 13.32 32.11 21.25
CA SER A 440 12.59 31.46 20.17
C SER A 440 11.55 32.37 19.49
N CYS A 441 11.41 32.18 18.18
CA CYS A 441 10.28 32.68 17.40
C CYS A 441 9.06 31.76 17.62
N ILE A 442 7.96 32.31 18.12
CA ILE A 442 6.69 31.57 18.32
C ILE A 442 5.60 32.24 17.47
N PRO A 443 5.44 31.85 16.19
CA PRO A 443 4.39 32.37 15.34
C PRO A 443 3.01 32.06 15.91
N HIS A 444 2.02 32.88 15.54
CA HIS A 444 0.62 32.66 15.86
C HIS A 444 -0.23 32.82 14.60
N ILE A 445 -1.31 32.04 14.48
CA ILE A 445 -2.15 32.04 13.27
C ILE A 445 -3.61 32.23 13.66
N THR A 446 -4.30 33.12 12.97
CA THR A 446 -5.74 33.37 13.14
C THR A 446 -6.45 33.49 11.81
N GLY A 447 -7.79 33.56 11.85
CA GLY A 447 -8.62 33.83 10.70
C GLY A 447 -9.55 32.67 10.36
N ASN A 448 -9.84 32.50 9.08
CA ASN A 448 -10.61 31.39 8.52
C ASN A 448 -9.93 30.84 7.26
N ARG A 449 -10.39 29.69 6.74
CA ARG A 449 -9.78 29.01 5.58
C ARG A 449 -9.59 29.86 4.32
N GLY A 450 -10.33 30.96 4.15
CA GLY A 450 -10.21 31.89 3.03
C GLY A 450 -9.43 33.19 3.31
N ASP A 451 -9.12 33.49 4.57
CA ASP A 451 -8.37 34.69 4.99
C ASP A 451 -7.63 34.41 6.31
N LEU A 452 -6.40 33.92 6.18
CA LEU A 452 -5.50 33.56 7.25
C LEU A 452 -4.52 34.69 7.53
N THR A 453 -4.31 34.95 8.81
CA THR A 453 -3.33 35.94 9.29
C THR A 453 -2.23 35.23 10.06
N VAL A 454 -1.00 35.38 9.61
CA VAL A 454 0.19 34.78 10.22
C VAL A 454 1.02 35.88 10.88
N PHE A 455 1.09 35.85 12.20
CA PHE A 455 1.89 36.78 12.99
C PHE A 455 3.28 36.20 13.18
N LEU A 456 4.30 36.93 12.76
CA LEU A 456 5.71 36.54 12.85
C LEU A 456 6.44 37.45 13.85
N PRO A 457 6.72 36.96 15.08
CA PRO A 457 7.52 37.70 16.04
C PRO A 457 8.96 37.86 15.58
N LEU A 458 9.48 39.08 15.69
CA LEU A 458 10.85 39.43 15.34
C LEU A 458 11.61 39.98 16.55
N ASN A 459 12.90 39.68 16.63
CA ASN A 459 13.81 40.30 17.59
C ASN A 459 14.13 41.75 17.19
N GLN A 460 14.77 42.52 18.09
CA GLN A 460 15.08 43.93 17.85
C GLN A 460 15.96 44.16 16.61
N GLU A 461 16.92 43.28 16.34
CA GLU A 461 17.80 43.39 15.18
C GLU A 461 17.00 43.23 13.87
N MET A 462 16.20 42.17 13.73
CA MET A 462 15.38 41.93 12.54
C MET A 462 14.32 43.03 12.36
N MET A 463 13.73 43.52 13.46
CA MET A 463 12.80 44.66 13.43
C MET A 463 13.47 45.93 12.88
N SER A 464 14.74 46.19 13.22
CA SER A 464 15.46 47.39 12.77
C SER A 464 15.74 47.41 11.26
N LYS A 465 15.68 46.26 10.59
CA LYS A 465 15.88 46.15 9.14
C LYS A 465 14.62 46.51 8.33
N LEU A 466 13.43 46.44 8.93
CA LEU A 466 12.16 46.67 8.25
C LEU A 466 11.99 48.14 7.83
N GLY A 467 11.20 48.37 6.78
CA GLY A 467 10.71 49.70 6.46
C GLY A 467 9.62 50.18 7.44
N PRO A 468 9.26 51.47 7.42
CA PRO A 468 8.32 52.06 8.37
C PRO A 468 6.94 51.37 8.40
N ASN A 469 6.39 50.98 7.25
CA ASN A 469 5.07 50.35 7.16
C ASN A 469 5.08 48.96 7.80
N LEU A 470 6.05 48.12 7.44
CA LEU A 470 6.15 46.77 8.00
C LEU A 470 6.59 46.81 9.48
N ALA A 471 7.43 47.75 9.89
CA ALA A 471 7.85 47.93 11.28
C ALA A 471 6.72 48.37 12.21
N GLN A 472 5.74 49.14 11.70
CA GLN A 472 4.50 49.48 12.42
C GLN A 472 3.54 48.29 12.55
N GLY A 473 3.84 47.17 11.90
CA GLY A 473 3.00 45.98 11.90
C GLY A 473 1.86 46.06 10.90
N ASN A 474 2.03 46.71 9.75
CA ASN A 474 1.03 46.64 8.68
C ASN A 474 0.97 45.23 8.06
N PHE A 475 -0.21 44.82 7.63
CA PHE A 475 -0.41 43.55 6.93
C PHE A 475 0.15 43.61 5.52
N PHE A 476 0.77 42.52 5.07
CA PHE A 476 1.22 42.36 3.68
C PHE A 476 0.94 40.95 3.17
N ARG A 477 0.88 40.81 1.84
CA ARG A 477 0.67 39.53 1.15
C ARG A 477 1.87 39.26 0.25
N VAL A 478 2.35 38.03 0.26
CA VAL A 478 3.54 37.61 -0.50
C VAL A 478 3.10 37.13 -1.87
N ASN A 479 3.76 37.60 -2.93
CA ASN A 479 3.59 37.09 -4.28
C ASN A 479 4.24 35.71 -4.41
N THR A 480 3.53 34.73 -4.97
CA THR A 480 4.00 33.35 -5.05
C THR A 480 4.01 32.82 -6.48
N THR A 481 5.06 32.05 -6.84
CA THR A 481 5.09 31.30 -8.10
C THR A 481 5.57 29.88 -7.87
N PHE A 482 4.95 28.92 -8.58
CA PHE A 482 5.32 27.52 -8.54
C PHE A 482 5.80 27.04 -9.90
N TRP A 483 7.06 26.62 -9.98
CA TRP A 483 7.72 26.11 -11.17
C TRP A 483 8.01 24.62 -11.02
N ASN A 484 7.94 23.85 -12.11
CA ASN A 484 8.28 22.43 -12.06
C ASN A 484 9.07 21.95 -13.28
N LEU A 485 10.03 21.05 -13.05
CA LEU A 485 10.70 20.32 -14.13
C LEU A 485 10.99 18.86 -13.76
N GLY A 486 10.27 17.93 -14.40
CA GLY A 486 10.48 16.49 -14.23
C GLY A 486 11.78 16.00 -14.88
N ILE A 487 12.76 15.61 -14.07
CA ILE A 487 14.10 15.21 -14.56
C ILE A 487 14.44 13.72 -14.41
N ASN A 488 13.58 12.91 -13.77
CA ASN A 488 13.85 11.49 -13.52
C ASN A 488 13.41 10.58 -14.69
N HIS A 489 13.54 9.26 -14.52
CA HIS A 489 13.10 8.24 -15.49
C HIS A 489 11.58 8.25 -15.71
N GLU A 490 10.78 8.45 -14.67
CA GLU A 490 9.32 8.59 -14.77
C GLU A 490 8.91 9.81 -15.61
N ALA A 491 9.69 10.90 -15.56
CA ALA A 491 9.46 12.06 -16.41
C ALA A 491 9.76 11.76 -17.88
N THR A 492 10.80 10.96 -18.17
CA THR A 492 11.03 10.45 -19.54
C THR A 492 9.86 9.58 -19.99
N MET A 493 9.30 8.74 -19.11
CA MET A 493 8.11 7.95 -19.41
C MET A 493 6.89 8.84 -19.71
N ALA A 494 6.63 9.83 -18.86
CA ALA A 494 5.54 10.80 -19.07
C ALA A 494 5.68 11.55 -20.41
N GLN A 495 6.89 11.94 -20.80
CA GLN A 495 7.18 12.55 -22.10
C GLN A 495 6.88 11.60 -23.26
N SER A 496 7.32 10.35 -23.17
CA SER A 496 7.05 9.35 -24.21
C SER A 496 5.56 9.07 -24.40
N MET A 497 4.76 9.26 -23.34
CA MET A 497 3.30 9.12 -23.37
C MET A 497 2.55 10.44 -23.66
N ASN A 498 3.26 11.53 -24.01
CA ASN A 498 2.69 12.88 -24.18
C ASN A 498 1.84 13.36 -22.98
N SER A 499 2.17 12.94 -21.75
CA SER A 499 1.43 13.28 -20.52
C SER A 499 2.09 14.42 -19.72
N VAL A 500 2.65 15.41 -20.42
CA VAL A 500 3.36 16.57 -19.80
C VAL A 500 2.50 17.83 -19.67
N ALA A 501 1.27 17.83 -20.18
CA ALA A 501 0.38 18.99 -20.23
C ALA A 501 0.21 19.73 -18.89
N LEU A 502 0.23 19.02 -17.76
CA LEU A 502 0.15 19.66 -16.44
C LEU A 502 1.41 20.49 -16.14
N GLU A 503 2.61 19.98 -16.40
CA GLU A 503 3.86 20.73 -16.17
C GLU A 503 3.96 21.92 -17.11
N GLU A 504 3.51 21.78 -18.36
CA GLU A 504 3.42 22.89 -19.31
C GLU A 504 2.49 24.00 -18.78
N GLN A 505 1.29 23.63 -18.30
CA GLN A 505 0.35 24.56 -17.68
C GLN A 505 0.94 25.26 -16.46
N VAL A 506 1.62 24.53 -15.57
CA VAL A 506 2.27 25.06 -14.37
C VAL A 506 3.30 26.13 -14.75
N ASN A 507 4.21 25.82 -15.68
CA ASN A 507 5.29 26.72 -16.05
C ASN A 507 4.79 27.95 -16.84
N LEU A 508 3.79 27.79 -17.71
CA LEU A 508 3.15 28.91 -18.40
C LEU A 508 2.46 29.86 -17.43
N TYR A 509 1.73 29.32 -16.44
CA TYR A 509 1.09 30.13 -15.40
C TYR A 509 2.12 30.87 -14.55
N ALA A 510 3.18 30.19 -14.12
CA ALA A 510 4.24 30.79 -13.31
C ALA A 510 5.00 31.89 -14.07
N CYS A 511 5.21 31.71 -15.38
CA CYS A 511 5.81 32.73 -16.23
C CYS A 511 4.95 33.99 -16.27
N LYS A 512 3.64 33.85 -16.47
CA LYS A 512 2.69 34.98 -16.47
C LYS A 512 2.63 35.71 -15.13
N GLU A 513 2.61 35.00 -14.00
CA GLU A 513 2.62 35.67 -12.69
C GLU A 513 3.96 36.36 -12.40
N THR A 514 5.06 35.80 -12.90
CA THR A 514 6.39 36.43 -12.83
C THR A 514 6.42 37.72 -13.66
N GLN A 515 5.82 37.73 -14.85
CA GLN A 515 5.68 38.91 -15.69
C GLN A 515 5.06 40.07 -14.93
N LYS A 516 3.89 39.82 -14.31
CA LYS A 516 3.15 40.84 -13.54
C LYS A 516 3.98 41.40 -12.40
N TYR A 517 4.82 40.57 -11.78
CA TYR A 517 5.72 41.03 -10.72
C TYR A 517 6.86 41.88 -11.28
N VAL A 518 7.48 41.45 -12.38
CA VAL A 518 8.57 42.17 -13.07
C VAL A 518 8.09 43.53 -13.58
N GLU A 519 6.90 43.61 -14.16
CA GLU A 519 6.28 44.87 -14.61
C GLU A 519 6.11 45.83 -13.45
N LYS A 520 5.50 45.39 -12.34
CA LYS A 520 5.34 46.19 -11.12
C LYS A 520 6.67 46.61 -10.50
N PHE A 521 7.65 45.71 -10.49
CA PHE A 521 8.99 46.00 -9.98
C PHE A 521 9.65 47.13 -10.80
N ARG A 522 9.55 47.05 -12.12
CA ARG A 522 10.11 48.09 -13.01
C ARG A 522 9.38 49.42 -12.89
N GLU A 523 8.06 49.39 -12.71
CA GLU A 523 7.26 50.60 -12.49
C GLU A 523 7.60 51.29 -11.17
N LEU A 524 7.67 50.54 -10.06
CA LEU A 524 7.86 51.09 -8.71
C LEU A 524 9.31 51.55 -8.44
N PHE A 525 10.29 50.94 -9.10
CA PHE A 525 11.71 51.23 -8.89
C PHE A 525 12.36 51.94 -10.08
N ALA A 526 11.59 52.51 -11.00
CA ALA A 526 12.06 53.15 -12.24
C ALA A 526 13.15 54.23 -12.02
N GLU A 527 13.05 54.99 -10.93
CA GLU A 527 13.96 56.09 -10.59
C GLU A 527 15.09 55.65 -9.64
N ASP A 528 15.08 54.41 -9.13
CA ASP A 528 16.06 53.91 -8.17
C ASP A 528 17.20 53.16 -8.88
N ILE A 529 18.36 53.83 -8.96
CA ILE A 529 19.57 53.34 -9.63
C ILE A 529 20.15 52.09 -8.92
N SER A 530 19.74 51.81 -7.68
CA SER A 530 20.23 50.63 -6.93
C SER A 530 19.71 49.30 -7.47
N PHE A 531 18.66 49.31 -8.31
CA PHE A 531 18.07 48.10 -8.88
C PHE A 531 18.40 47.94 -10.38
N PRO A 532 18.83 46.75 -10.84
CA PRO A 532 19.27 46.53 -12.21
C PRO A 532 18.07 46.29 -13.17
N LEU A 533 17.23 47.31 -13.39
CA LEU A 533 15.93 47.17 -14.09
C LEU A 533 16.03 46.62 -15.52
N GLN A 534 17.04 47.05 -16.29
CA GLN A 534 17.23 46.59 -17.67
C GLN A 534 17.63 45.11 -17.69
N GLN A 535 18.54 44.71 -16.79
CA GLN A 535 18.96 43.32 -16.65
C GLN A 535 17.79 42.42 -16.26
N VAL A 536 16.91 42.87 -15.34
CA VAL A 536 15.69 42.14 -14.97
C VAL A 536 14.80 41.92 -16.19
N LYS A 537 14.62 42.95 -17.02
CA LYS A 537 13.81 42.85 -18.24
C LYS A 537 14.42 41.85 -19.22
N ASP A 538 15.70 42.00 -19.54
CA ASP A 538 16.38 41.14 -20.52
C ASP A 538 16.37 39.66 -20.07
N GLN A 539 16.59 39.41 -18.77
CA GLN A 539 16.50 38.07 -18.18
C GLN A 539 15.08 37.49 -18.21
N TYR A 540 14.05 38.33 -18.02
CA TYR A 540 12.66 37.91 -18.13
C TYR A 540 12.29 37.58 -19.59
N ASP A 541 12.61 38.45 -20.54
CA ASP A 541 12.32 38.25 -21.96
C ASP A 541 12.97 36.95 -22.49
N ASP A 542 14.19 36.65 -22.03
CA ASP A 542 14.90 35.40 -22.32
C ASP A 542 14.27 34.16 -21.64
N LEU A 543 13.75 34.32 -20.41
CA LEU A 543 12.99 33.26 -19.73
C LEU A 543 11.66 32.98 -20.46
N GLU A 544 10.90 34.01 -20.78
CA GLU A 544 9.61 33.93 -21.46
C GLU A 544 9.76 33.26 -22.83
N SER A 545 10.80 33.62 -23.58
CA SER A 545 11.13 32.98 -24.86
C SER A 545 11.36 31.47 -24.69
N SER A 546 12.16 31.05 -23.69
CA SER A 546 12.41 29.63 -23.43
C SER A 546 11.20 28.85 -22.94
N VAL A 547 10.33 29.47 -22.14
CA VAL A 547 9.09 28.83 -21.67
C VAL A 547 8.10 28.72 -22.83
N SER A 548 8.01 29.74 -23.69
CA SER A 548 7.11 29.75 -24.85
C SER A 548 7.51 28.73 -25.92
N GLU A 549 8.82 28.56 -26.14
CA GLU A 549 9.34 27.55 -27.08
C GLU A 549 9.21 26.12 -26.56
N CYS A 550 9.59 25.87 -25.30
CA CYS A 550 9.58 24.53 -24.71
C CYS A 550 9.33 24.60 -23.19
N PRO A 551 8.05 24.61 -22.76
CA PRO A 551 7.67 24.80 -21.35
C PRO A 551 7.91 23.57 -20.46
N SER A 552 8.38 22.45 -21.01
CA SER A 552 8.58 21.19 -20.30
C SER A 552 9.76 20.40 -20.92
N ARG A 553 9.65 19.07 -21.04
CA ARG A 553 10.58 18.18 -21.76
C ARG A 553 12.03 18.23 -21.25
N LYS A 554 12.23 18.38 -19.93
CA LYS A 554 13.57 18.48 -19.30
C LYS A 554 14.38 19.68 -19.80
N ASN A 555 13.71 20.77 -20.21
CA ASN A 555 14.37 22.02 -20.54
C ASN A 555 15.03 22.66 -19.30
N MET A 556 16.30 22.32 -19.04
CA MET A 556 17.08 22.82 -17.92
C MET A 556 17.35 24.34 -17.98
N ALA A 557 17.17 24.96 -19.16
CA ALA A 557 17.28 26.41 -19.28
C ALA A 557 16.24 27.13 -18.41
N ILE A 558 15.04 26.57 -18.25
CA ILE A 558 13.99 27.14 -17.38
C ILE A 558 14.52 27.28 -15.95
N TYR A 559 15.08 26.21 -15.38
CA TYR A 559 15.61 26.27 -14.01
C TYR A 559 16.69 27.34 -13.86
N THR A 560 17.67 27.34 -14.77
CA THR A 560 18.81 28.26 -14.71
C THR A 560 18.35 29.72 -14.84
N LYS A 561 17.47 30.00 -15.80
CA LYS A 561 16.93 31.34 -16.05
C LYS A 561 16.04 31.83 -14.91
N VAL A 562 15.17 30.97 -14.37
CA VAL A 562 14.33 31.31 -13.20
C VAL A 562 15.23 31.64 -12.01
N MET A 563 16.20 30.79 -11.66
CA MET A 563 17.09 31.08 -10.51
C MET A 563 17.86 32.39 -10.69
N THR A 564 18.35 32.67 -11.90
CA THR A 564 19.09 33.91 -12.23
C THR A 564 18.20 35.16 -12.10
N LEU A 565 16.99 35.10 -12.64
CA LEU A 565 16.02 36.20 -12.54
C LEU A 565 15.61 36.44 -11.08
N MET A 566 15.30 35.37 -10.34
CA MET A 566 14.90 35.46 -8.93
C MET A 566 16.01 36.06 -8.05
N ASP A 567 17.27 35.76 -8.35
CA ASP A 567 18.42 36.36 -7.66
C ASP A 567 18.50 37.86 -7.92
N THR A 568 18.38 38.28 -9.17
CA THR A 568 18.42 39.68 -9.60
C THR A 568 17.25 40.49 -9.01
N LEU A 569 16.08 39.86 -8.83
CA LEU A 569 14.91 40.42 -8.15
C LEU A 569 15.02 40.41 -6.61
N ASN A 570 16.07 39.82 -6.02
CA ASN A 570 16.15 39.53 -4.58
C ASN A 570 14.94 38.73 -4.05
N ALA A 571 14.37 37.89 -4.90
CA ALA A 571 13.24 37.04 -4.57
C ALA A 571 13.68 35.86 -3.68
N ILE A 572 12.73 35.37 -2.90
CA ILE A 572 12.90 34.24 -2.01
C ILE A 572 12.84 32.95 -2.81
N ARG A 573 13.91 32.14 -2.76
CA ARG A 573 14.03 30.89 -3.51
C ARG A 573 13.80 29.67 -2.63
N ILE A 574 12.87 28.82 -3.06
CA ILE A 574 12.60 27.51 -2.48
C ILE A 574 12.89 26.44 -3.53
N ILE A 575 13.66 25.42 -3.18
CA ILE A 575 14.04 24.33 -4.08
C ILE A 575 13.57 23.01 -3.50
N GLY A 576 12.81 22.23 -4.27
CA GLY A 576 12.25 20.97 -3.78
C GLY A 576 12.14 19.84 -4.80
N CYS A 577 11.85 18.66 -4.29
CA CYS A 577 11.46 17.49 -5.09
C CYS A 577 10.60 16.58 -4.22
N LYS A 578 10.26 15.37 -4.65
CA LYS A 578 9.45 14.42 -3.85
C LYS A 578 9.82 14.31 -2.36
N SER A 579 11.11 14.27 -2.04
CA SER A 579 11.61 14.02 -0.68
C SER A 579 12.63 15.03 -0.16
N GLY A 580 13.01 16.03 -0.96
CA GLY A 580 13.94 17.09 -0.53
C GLY A 580 15.41 16.67 -0.43
N LYS A 581 15.75 15.45 -0.85
CA LYS A 581 17.08 14.84 -0.73
C LYS A 581 17.83 14.81 -2.06
N ASP A 582 17.60 13.82 -2.93
CA ASP A 582 18.51 13.52 -4.04
C ASP A 582 18.49 14.60 -5.15
N ARG A 583 17.36 14.78 -5.84
CA ARG A 583 17.21 15.78 -6.92
C ARG A 583 17.38 17.20 -6.40
N THR A 584 16.85 17.50 -5.21
CA THR A 584 17.04 18.78 -4.53
C THR A 584 18.51 19.08 -4.30
N SER A 585 19.32 18.10 -3.87
CA SER A 585 20.76 18.30 -3.68
C SER A 585 21.50 18.58 -4.98
N MET A 586 21.09 17.92 -6.08
CA MET A 586 21.67 18.18 -7.40
C MET A 586 21.36 19.60 -7.88
N ALA A 587 20.14 20.09 -7.64
CA ALA A 587 19.72 21.44 -7.96
C ALA A 587 20.43 22.49 -7.10
N VAL A 588 20.45 22.30 -5.78
CA VAL A 588 21.12 23.19 -4.82
C VAL A 588 22.59 23.40 -5.17
N THR A 589 23.32 22.32 -5.40
CA THR A 589 24.75 22.40 -5.75
C THR A 589 24.99 22.98 -7.14
N LEU A 590 24.01 22.90 -8.04
CA LEU A 590 24.08 23.57 -9.35
C LEU A 590 23.92 25.09 -9.19
N GLU A 591 23.00 25.52 -8.33
CA GLU A 591 22.80 26.93 -7.98
C GLU A 591 24.01 27.52 -7.23
N GLU A 592 24.56 26.79 -6.24
CA GLU A 592 25.82 27.16 -5.58
C GLU A 592 26.96 27.30 -6.59
N GLY A 593 27.02 26.41 -7.58
CA GLY A 593 27.94 26.50 -8.71
C GLY A 593 27.74 27.76 -9.55
N ARG A 594 26.49 28.14 -9.86
CA ARG A 594 26.16 29.38 -10.59
C ARG A 594 26.74 30.59 -9.88
N PHE A 595 26.53 30.72 -8.57
CA PHE A 595 27.08 31.81 -7.77
C PHE A 595 28.60 31.89 -7.83
N ILE A 596 29.29 30.75 -7.71
CA ILE A 596 30.75 30.70 -7.84
C ILE A 596 31.18 31.14 -9.24
N LYS A 597 30.48 30.72 -10.29
CA LYS A 597 30.78 31.12 -11.67
C LYS A 597 30.69 32.62 -11.88
N GLU A 598 29.61 33.22 -11.40
CA GLU A 598 29.32 34.65 -11.58
C GLU A 598 30.29 35.53 -10.80
N HIS A 599 30.66 35.15 -9.58
CA HIS A 599 31.42 36.03 -8.67
C HIS A 599 32.91 35.70 -8.58
N CYS A 600 33.31 34.49 -8.96
CA CYS A 600 34.68 34.04 -8.79
C CYS A 600 35.38 33.70 -10.12
N SER A 601 34.89 34.12 -11.28
CA SER A 601 35.57 33.99 -12.58
C SER A 601 36.20 32.59 -12.82
N VAL A 602 35.41 31.52 -12.67
CA VAL A 602 35.84 30.13 -12.91
C VAL A 602 35.45 29.67 -14.32
N SER A 603 36.28 28.84 -14.96
CA SER A 603 35.94 28.23 -16.25
C SER A 603 34.87 27.13 -16.09
N GLY A 604 34.21 26.74 -17.19
CA GLY A 604 33.17 25.69 -17.15
C GLY A 604 33.67 24.33 -16.64
N ASP A 605 34.87 23.93 -17.06
CA ASP A 605 35.48 22.66 -16.61
C ASP A 605 35.89 22.70 -15.12
N GLN A 606 36.36 23.86 -14.65
CA GLN A 606 36.64 24.07 -13.23
C GLN A 606 35.35 24.00 -12.42
N LEU A 607 34.28 24.63 -12.90
CA LEU A 607 32.98 24.64 -12.25
C LEU A 607 32.42 23.23 -12.09
N ALA A 608 32.48 22.38 -13.11
CA ALA A 608 32.00 21.00 -13.02
C ALA A 608 32.70 20.21 -11.89
N LYS A 609 34.02 20.37 -11.74
CA LYS A 609 34.81 19.74 -10.66
C LYS A 609 34.47 20.32 -9.28
N ILE A 610 34.19 21.62 -9.21
CA ILE A 610 33.78 22.28 -7.97
C ILE A 610 32.41 21.75 -7.51
N VAL A 611 31.41 21.72 -8.40
CA VAL A 611 30.09 21.16 -8.10
C VAL A 611 30.19 19.70 -7.70
N GLU A 612 31.05 18.92 -8.36
CA GLU A 612 31.34 17.53 -7.98
C GLU A 612 31.87 17.44 -6.53
N THR A 613 32.76 18.37 -6.15
CA THR A 613 33.34 18.45 -4.81
C THR A 613 32.30 18.83 -3.76
N LEU A 614 31.44 19.81 -4.04
CA LEU A 614 30.33 20.20 -3.15
C LEU A 614 29.37 19.01 -2.93
N ARG A 615 29.03 18.27 -3.99
CA ARG A 615 28.17 17.07 -3.88
C ARG A 615 28.80 15.93 -3.07
N LYS A 616 30.13 15.82 -3.05
CA LYS A 616 30.90 14.79 -2.33
C LYS A 616 31.19 15.17 -0.87
N ASN A 617 31.58 16.43 -0.62
CA ASN A 617 32.17 16.87 0.64
C ASN A 617 31.34 17.96 1.36
N GLY A 618 30.26 18.42 0.72
CA GLY A 618 29.34 19.41 1.25
C GLY A 618 28.33 18.85 2.25
N VAL A 619 27.30 19.64 2.54
CA VAL A 619 26.32 19.31 3.59
C VAL A 619 25.19 18.40 3.09
N ARG A 620 25.06 18.20 1.78
CA ARG A 620 23.91 17.51 1.19
C ARG A 620 23.90 15.99 1.40
N LEU A 621 25.05 15.34 1.56
CA LEU A 621 25.09 13.93 1.97
C LEU A 621 24.64 13.72 3.42
N GLU A 622 24.90 14.70 4.30
CA GLU A 622 24.39 14.69 5.67
C GLU A 622 22.86 14.78 5.69
N ASN A 623 22.23 15.53 4.77
CA ASN A 623 20.77 15.52 4.59
C ASN A 623 20.25 14.10 4.30
N CYS A 624 20.92 13.36 3.40
CA CYS A 624 20.58 11.96 3.14
C CYS A 624 20.69 11.10 4.41
N ARG A 625 21.77 11.25 5.19
CA ARG A 625 21.93 10.50 6.44
C ARG A 625 20.87 10.84 7.48
N ARG A 626 20.51 12.11 7.65
CA ARG A 626 19.43 12.53 8.57
C ARG A 626 18.05 12.02 8.14
N ASN A 627 17.85 11.69 6.86
CA ASN A 627 16.58 11.20 6.34
C ASN A 627 16.46 9.66 6.27
N ILE A 628 17.54 8.96 5.93
CA ILE A 628 17.54 7.51 5.66
C ILE A 628 18.66 6.75 6.37
N GLY A 629 19.43 7.40 7.25
CA GLY A 629 20.53 6.80 7.99
C GLY A 629 21.82 6.59 7.19
N LYS A 630 21.85 6.89 5.88
CA LYS A 630 22.99 6.63 4.98
C LYS A 630 23.49 7.91 4.30
N ASN A 631 24.81 8.13 4.28
CA ASN A 631 25.49 9.25 3.58
C ASN A 631 25.62 8.99 2.06
N LEU A 632 24.52 8.64 1.39
CA LEU A 632 24.52 8.29 -0.04
C LEU A 632 23.27 8.81 -0.73
N TYR A 633 23.42 9.29 -1.96
CA TYR A 633 22.29 9.59 -2.83
C TYR A 633 21.62 8.28 -3.30
N SER A 634 20.29 8.24 -3.28
CA SER A 634 19.49 7.04 -3.55
C SER A 634 19.24 6.80 -5.05
N PHE A 635 20.18 7.17 -5.93
CA PHE A 635 20.06 6.92 -7.38
C PHE A 635 20.57 5.52 -7.73
N SER A 636 19.76 4.74 -8.46
CA SER A 636 20.21 3.47 -9.03
C SER A 636 21.00 3.67 -10.34
N PRO A 637 21.90 2.74 -10.73
CA PRO A 637 22.60 2.82 -12.01
C PRO A 637 21.65 2.95 -13.21
N PHE A 638 20.49 2.31 -13.15
CA PHE A 638 19.44 2.47 -14.17
C PHE A 638 18.93 3.92 -14.24
N GLN A 639 18.60 4.53 -13.08
CA GLN A 639 18.09 5.90 -13.01
C GLN A 639 19.07 6.94 -13.56
N MET A 640 20.38 6.70 -13.45
CA MET A 640 21.42 7.61 -13.92
C MET A 640 21.37 7.89 -15.42
N HIS A 641 20.87 6.94 -16.22
CA HIS A 641 20.76 7.09 -17.67
C HIS A 641 19.73 8.16 -18.07
N PHE A 642 18.76 8.44 -17.20
CA PHE A 642 17.66 9.37 -17.46
C PHE A 642 17.89 10.77 -16.90
N LEU A 643 18.99 11.00 -16.18
CA LEU A 643 19.37 12.30 -15.63
C LEU A 643 20.21 13.10 -16.64
N PRO A 644 19.95 14.42 -16.79
CA PRO A 644 20.86 15.34 -17.48
C PRO A 644 22.26 15.27 -16.88
N LYS A 645 23.30 15.53 -17.68
CA LYS A 645 24.70 15.42 -17.23
C LYS A 645 24.97 16.30 -16.01
N GLU A 646 24.44 17.52 -15.95
CA GLU A 646 24.65 18.43 -14.81
C GLU A 646 23.95 17.93 -13.54
N PHE A 647 22.92 17.09 -13.65
CA PHE A 647 22.15 16.53 -12.53
C PHE A 647 22.65 15.15 -12.05
N ARG A 648 23.76 14.66 -12.59
CA ARG A 648 24.33 13.38 -12.17
C ARG A 648 25.13 13.55 -10.87
N PRO A 649 24.86 12.73 -9.84
CA PRO A 649 25.74 12.67 -8.67
C PRO A 649 27.16 12.21 -9.05
N PRO A 650 28.19 12.59 -8.28
CA PRO A 650 29.57 12.12 -8.47
C PRO A 650 29.75 10.62 -8.25
N ALA A 651 30.64 9.97 -9.00
CA ALA A 651 30.97 8.56 -8.77
C ALA A 651 31.39 8.31 -7.31
N GLY A 652 30.89 7.22 -6.71
CA GLY A 652 31.11 6.88 -5.30
C GLY A 652 30.16 7.54 -4.31
N THR A 653 29.28 8.45 -4.75
CA THR A 653 28.25 9.09 -3.88
C THR A 653 26.83 8.57 -4.13
N TYR A 654 26.67 7.69 -5.10
CA TYR A 654 25.45 6.94 -5.47
C TYR A 654 25.87 5.50 -5.85
N GLY A 655 24.98 4.51 -5.89
CA GLY A 655 25.34 3.07 -6.00
C GLY A 655 26.36 2.75 -7.13
N HIS A 656 27.42 1.95 -6.97
CA HIS A 656 27.56 0.57 -6.43
C HIS A 656 28.95 0.31 -5.79
N ASN A 657 29.05 -0.72 -4.93
CA ASN A 657 30.23 -1.61 -4.71
C ASN A 657 31.57 -1.14 -5.31
N GLY A 658 32.35 -0.35 -4.58
CA GLY A 658 33.73 -0.04 -4.93
C GLY A 658 34.72 -0.87 -4.11
N PHE A 659 35.16 -2.02 -4.63
CA PHE A 659 36.37 -2.73 -4.16
C PHE A 659 37.27 -3.09 -5.35
N THR A 660 38.59 -2.87 -5.20
CA THR A 660 39.61 -3.09 -6.23
C THR A 660 39.96 -4.58 -6.42
N LYS A 661 40.62 -4.94 -7.53
CA LYS A 661 40.86 -6.33 -8.00
C LYS A 661 41.59 -7.26 -7.00
N LEU A 662 42.43 -6.72 -6.12
CA LEU A 662 43.10 -7.48 -5.05
C LEU A 662 42.24 -7.58 -3.78
N GLN A 663 41.36 -6.60 -3.56
CA GLN A 663 40.28 -6.71 -2.59
C GLN A 663 39.17 -7.64 -3.10
N ARG A 664 39.00 -7.87 -4.40
CA ARG A 664 38.02 -8.84 -4.95
C ARG A 664 38.21 -10.25 -4.40
N GLN A 665 39.43 -10.75 -4.22
CA GLN A 665 39.62 -12.11 -3.69
C GLN A 665 39.39 -12.22 -2.17
N VAL A 666 39.65 -11.13 -1.42
CA VAL A 666 39.40 -11.05 0.03
C VAL A 666 37.95 -10.62 0.34
N PHE A 667 37.28 -9.98 -0.63
CA PHE A 667 35.91 -9.50 -0.53
C PHE A 667 34.92 -10.46 -1.19
N GLU A 668 35.27 -11.27 -2.19
CA GLU A 668 34.41 -12.37 -2.70
C GLU A 668 34.18 -13.43 -1.61
N SER A 669 35.11 -13.57 -0.67
CA SER A 669 34.96 -14.38 0.54
C SER A 669 34.19 -13.67 1.68
N LYS A 670 34.05 -12.34 1.66
CA LYS A 670 33.37 -11.54 2.71
C LYS A 670 32.08 -10.82 2.27
N GLN A 671 31.78 -10.73 0.97
CA GLN A 671 30.61 -10.06 0.41
C GLN A 671 29.37 -10.98 0.38
N LYS A 672 29.54 -12.24 0.76
CA LYS A 672 28.43 -13.05 1.26
C LYS A 672 27.86 -12.49 2.57
N ILE A 673 28.54 -11.63 3.34
CA ILE A 673 28.21 -11.33 4.76
C ILE A 673 27.51 -9.96 5.01
N ALA A 674 27.47 -9.02 4.07
CA ALA A 674 27.00 -7.64 4.36
C ALA A 674 25.51 -7.36 4.06
N ILE A 675 24.61 -8.31 4.34
CA ILE A 675 23.16 -8.08 4.44
C ILE A 675 22.72 -7.87 5.92
N ASP A 676 23.65 -8.02 6.87
CA ASP A 676 23.31 -8.19 8.30
C ASP A 676 23.44 -6.92 9.20
N GLU A 677 23.54 -5.69 8.65
CA GLU A 677 23.67 -4.46 9.47
C GLU A 677 22.42 -3.56 9.58
N GLU A 678 21.22 -4.07 9.26
CA GLU A 678 19.93 -3.45 9.64
C GLU A 678 19.32 -4.07 10.92
N ILE A 679 20.13 -4.77 11.73
CA ILE A 679 19.68 -5.57 12.88
C ILE A 679 19.56 -4.83 14.24
N PRO A 680 20.00 -3.57 14.49
CA PRO A 680 19.72 -2.95 15.79
C PRO A 680 18.30 -2.40 15.98
N GLN A 681 17.54 -2.09 14.91
CA GLN A 681 16.22 -1.44 15.04
C GLN A 681 15.01 -2.39 14.98
N LEU A 682 15.20 -3.63 14.53
CA LEU A 682 14.17 -4.69 14.59
C LEU A 682 14.15 -5.45 15.92
N LYS A 683 15.14 -5.21 16.81
CA LYS A 683 15.20 -5.82 18.15
C LYS A 683 14.04 -5.42 19.07
N THR A 684 13.31 -4.36 18.74
CA THR A 684 12.14 -3.95 19.53
C THR A 684 10.85 -4.65 19.08
N GLN A 685 10.72 -5.11 17.83
CA GLN A 685 9.52 -5.87 17.41
C GLN A 685 9.57 -7.35 17.80
N HIS A 686 10.76 -7.96 17.85
CA HIS A 686 10.91 -9.37 18.22
C HIS A 686 10.92 -9.62 19.75
N PHE A 687 11.14 -8.58 20.57
CA PHE A 687 11.01 -8.68 22.03
C PHE A 687 9.63 -8.23 22.57
N ILE A 688 8.84 -7.49 21.80
CA ILE A 688 7.46 -7.12 22.19
C ILE A 688 6.48 -8.29 21.99
N SER A 689 6.80 -9.27 21.15
CA SER A 689 5.94 -10.44 20.91
C SER A 689 5.91 -11.49 22.03
N ARG A 690 6.74 -11.36 23.09
CA ARG A 690 6.71 -12.26 24.25
C ARG A 690 5.83 -11.79 25.42
N ARG A 691 5.11 -10.66 25.32
CA ARG A 691 4.22 -10.19 26.42
C ARG A 691 2.85 -9.64 26.02
N VAL A 692 2.41 -9.80 24.78
CA VAL A 692 1.00 -9.61 24.43
C VAL A 692 0.49 -10.86 23.73
N ILE A 693 0.04 -11.85 24.52
CA ILE A 693 -0.76 -12.95 23.99
C ILE A 693 -2.13 -12.34 23.63
N LEU A 694 -2.27 -11.83 22.41
CA LEU A 694 -3.58 -11.59 21.82
C LEU A 694 -4.25 -12.97 21.73
N LYS A 695 -5.36 -13.17 22.46
CA LYS A 695 -6.13 -14.41 22.37
C LYS A 695 -6.49 -14.65 20.89
N LYS A 696 -6.28 -15.86 20.37
CA LYS A 696 -6.70 -16.25 19.01
C LYS A 696 -8.14 -16.76 19.03
N GLN A 697 -8.83 -16.73 17.89
CA GLN A 697 -10.14 -17.36 17.67
C GLN A 697 -10.22 -17.98 16.27
N PRO A 698 -11.05 -19.00 16.02
CA PRO A 698 -11.21 -19.59 14.69
C PRO A 698 -11.80 -18.59 13.68
N LEU A 699 -11.55 -18.82 12.39
CA LEU A 699 -12.19 -18.03 11.34
C LEU A 699 -13.70 -18.31 11.28
N PRO A 700 -14.52 -17.31 10.91
CA PRO A 700 -15.97 -17.52 10.79
C PRO A 700 -16.30 -18.55 9.72
N ARG A 701 -17.27 -19.43 9.98
CA ARG A 701 -17.71 -20.46 9.01
C ARG A 701 -18.17 -19.90 7.66
N SER A 702 -18.54 -18.62 7.58
CA SER A 702 -18.86 -17.94 6.30
C SER A 702 -17.66 -17.78 5.35
N THR A 703 -16.42 -18.01 5.81
CA THR A 703 -15.25 -18.09 4.93
C THR A 703 -14.98 -19.52 4.45
N VAL A 704 -15.76 -20.51 4.88
CA VAL A 704 -15.57 -21.91 4.49
C VAL A 704 -16.54 -22.24 3.35
N ILE A 705 -16.00 -22.73 2.26
CA ILE A 705 -16.72 -23.38 1.17
C ILE A 705 -16.65 -24.88 1.44
N ASP A 706 -17.80 -25.54 1.53
CA ASP A 706 -17.87 -26.98 1.71
C ASP A 706 -17.56 -27.68 0.38
N GLY A 707 -16.39 -28.32 0.29
CA GLY A 707 -16.01 -29.13 -0.87
C GLY A 707 -16.82 -30.43 -0.96
N ASN A 708 -17.60 -30.78 0.05
CA ASN A 708 -18.55 -31.88 0.08
C ASN A 708 -20.00 -31.45 -0.18
N CYS A 709 -20.20 -30.27 -0.77
CA CYS A 709 -21.50 -29.73 -1.19
C CYS A 709 -22.32 -30.67 -2.11
N SER A 710 -23.57 -30.28 -2.36
CA SER A 710 -24.53 -31.04 -3.17
C SER A 710 -23.97 -31.43 -4.54
N SER A 711 -24.48 -32.53 -5.12
CA SER A 711 -24.04 -32.99 -6.45
C SER A 711 -24.15 -31.89 -7.52
N ASP A 712 -25.18 -31.05 -7.42
CA ASP A 712 -25.46 -29.99 -8.40
C ASP A 712 -24.45 -28.84 -8.30
N ASP A 713 -24.09 -28.43 -7.08
CA ASP A 713 -23.05 -27.39 -6.85
C ASP A 713 -21.67 -27.87 -7.32
N LYS A 714 -21.36 -29.16 -7.10
CA LYS A 714 -20.09 -29.77 -7.55
C LYS A 714 -19.96 -29.75 -9.06
N VAL A 715 -21.02 -30.12 -9.79
CA VAL A 715 -21.04 -30.09 -11.26
C VAL A 715 -20.86 -28.65 -11.76
N PHE A 716 -21.57 -27.69 -11.14
CA PHE A 716 -21.46 -26.28 -11.52
C PHE A 716 -20.03 -25.73 -11.33
N TYR A 717 -19.40 -25.99 -10.18
CA TYR A 717 -18.01 -25.59 -9.96
C TYR A 717 -17.05 -26.32 -10.90
N GLN A 718 -17.28 -27.60 -11.16
CA GLN A 718 -16.45 -28.37 -12.08
C GLN A 718 -16.46 -27.75 -13.48
N ASP A 719 -17.63 -27.38 -14.00
CA ASP A 719 -17.78 -26.75 -15.32
C ASP A 719 -17.04 -25.41 -15.39
N ASP A 720 -17.15 -24.56 -14.37
CA ASP A 720 -16.46 -23.28 -14.30
C ASP A 720 -14.92 -23.44 -14.29
N GLY A 721 -14.42 -24.44 -13.55
CA GLY A 721 -12.99 -24.77 -13.53
C GLY A 721 -12.49 -25.34 -14.86
N LEU A 722 -13.25 -26.25 -15.49
CA LEU A 722 -12.90 -26.81 -16.80
C LEU A 722 -12.93 -25.74 -17.89
N ARG A 723 -13.88 -24.79 -17.84
CA ARG A 723 -13.90 -23.64 -18.74
C ARG A 723 -12.64 -22.78 -18.60
N ALA A 724 -12.20 -22.48 -17.38
CA ALA A 724 -10.96 -21.73 -17.17
C ALA A 724 -9.71 -22.43 -17.76
N ILE A 725 -9.71 -23.78 -17.78
CA ILE A 725 -8.67 -24.57 -18.44
C ILE A 725 -8.81 -24.51 -19.97
N ASN A 726 -10.02 -24.63 -20.49
CA ASN A 726 -10.32 -24.55 -21.92
C ASN A 726 -9.89 -23.18 -22.51
N GLU A 727 -10.16 -22.10 -21.79
CA GLU A 727 -9.85 -20.73 -22.18
C GLU A 727 -8.37 -20.32 -21.94
N HIS A 728 -7.51 -21.26 -21.52
CA HIS A 728 -6.09 -21.03 -21.23
C HIS A 728 -5.83 -19.99 -20.12
N GLU A 729 -6.73 -19.86 -19.15
CA GLU A 729 -6.65 -18.85 -18.09
C GLU A 729 -5.97 -19.37 -16.81
N LEU A 730 -5.83 -20.69 -16.66
CA LEU A 730 -5.28 -21.35 -15.48
C LEU A 730 -3.78 -21.66 -15.60
N CYS A 731 -3.05 -21.34 -14.55
CA CYS A 731 -1.66 -21.72 -14.32
C CYS A 731 -1.53 -22.59 -13.07
N VAL A 732 -0.76 -23.68 -13.15
CA VAL A 732 -0.33 -24.45 -11.97
C VAL A 732 1.06 -24.02 -11.57
N VAL A 733 1.30 -23.79 -10.27
CA VAL A 733 2.60 -23.47 -9.70
C VAL A 733 3.01 -24.55 -8.71
N THR A 734 4.08 -25.27 -8.99
CA THR A 734 4.64 -26.27 -8.07
C THR A 734 5.79 -25.67 -7.26
N LEU A 735 5.69 -25.71 -5.92
CA LEU A 735 6.73 -25.25 -4.99
C LEU A 735 7.80 -26.35 -4.82
N ALA A 736 8.81 -26.37 -5.69
CA ALA A 736 9.83 -27.42 -5.82
C ALA A 736 11.24 -27.05 -5.28
N GLY A 737 11.32 -26.03 -4.43
CA GLY A 737 12.60 -25.54 -3.92
C GLY A 737 13.17 -26.31 -2.71
N GLY A 738 12.42 -27.24 -2.12
CA GLY A 738 12.85 -28.04 -0.97
C GLY A 738 13.53 -29.37 -1.35
N GLN A 739 14.58 -29.73 -0.61
CA GLN A 739 15.22 -31.05 -0.69
C GLN A 739 14.53 -32.06 0.23
N ALA A 740 14.67 -33.36 -0.08
CA ALA A 740 14.16 -34.47 0.70
C ALA A 740 14.99 -34.82 1.96
N SER A 741 15.64 -33.84 2.59
CA SER A 741 16.65 -34.07 3.63
C SER A 741 16.08 -34.79 4.87
N ARG A 742 14.84 -34.48 5.28
CA ARG A 742 14.13 -35.19 6.38
C ARG A 742 13.77 -36.65 6.05
N LEU A 743 13.74 -36.98 4.77
CA LEU A 743 13.52 -38.35 4.26
C LEU A 743 14.86 -39.08 4.04
N GLY A 744 15.99 -38.50 4.46
CA GLY A 744 17.32 -39.07 4.29
C GLY A 744 17.87 -39.00 2.87
N ALA A 745 17.25 -38.22 1.98
CA ALA A 745 17.66 -38.11 0.57
C ALA A 745 18.12 -36.69 0.20
N THR A 746 19.05 -36.59 -0.75
CA THR A 746 19.62 -35.31 -1.22
C THR A 746 18.94 -34.79 -2.49
N CYS A 747 18.03 -35.56 -3.08
CA CYS A 747 17.25 -35.18 -4.26
C CYS A 747 16.16 -34.15 -3.93
N SER A 748 15.61 -33.53 -4.98
CA SER A 748 14.38 -32.74 -4.89
C SER A 748 13.24 -33.61 -4.36
N LYS A 749 12.43 -33.07 -3.44
CA LYS A 749 11.34 -33.81 -2.79
C LYS A 749 10.36 -34.43 -3.80
N GLY A 750 10.19 -33.81 -4.98
CA GLY A 750 9.29 -34.33 -6.01
C GLY A 750 9.80 -35.54 -6.78
N PHE A 751 11.11 -35.86 -6.71
CA PHE A 751 11.70 -37.08 -7.27
C PHE A 751 12.00 -38.13 -6.21
N PHE A 752 11.54 -37.92 -4.97
CA PHE A 752 11.69 -38.94 -3.94
C PHE A 752 10.96 -40.22 -4.40
N PRO A 753 11.62 -41.39 -4.38
CA PRO A 753 11.04 -42.62 -4.88
C PRO A 753 9.93 -43.10 -3.93
N LEU A 754 8.70 -43.06 -4.42
CA LEU A 754 7.50 -43.50 -3.72
C LEU A 754 7.05 -44.81 -4.35
N LYS A 755 6.86 -45.89 -3.57
CA LYS A 755 6.39 -47.18 -4.11
C LYS A 755 4.88 -47.12 -4.43
N LEU A 756 4.51 -46.44 -5.52
CA LEU A 756 3.13 -46.18 -5.93
C LEU A 756 2.54 -47.30 -6.81
N GLY A 757 3.33 -48.32 -7.13
CA GLY A 757 2.86 -49.48 -7.90
C GLY A 757 2.91 -49.31 -9.43
N PHE A 758 3.58 -48.28 -9.95
CA PHE A 758 3.81 -48.16 -11.40
C PHE A 758 4.99 -49.06 -11.84
N ASP A 759 4.89 -49.69 -13.01
CA ASP A 759 5.92 -50.59 -13.55
C ASP A 759 7.24 -49.87 -13.85
N GLU A 760 7.17 -48.62 -14.30
CA GLU A 760 8.35 -47.79 -14.55
C GLU A 760 8.76 -47.03 -13.27
N GLU A 761 10.00 -47.22 -12.83
CA GLU A 761 10.55 -46.58 -11.62
C GLU A 761 10.48 -45.03 -11.69
N ALA A 762 10.60 -44.43 -12.88
CA ALA A 762 10.49 -42.98 -13.05
C ALA A 762 9.08 -42.43 -12.72
N LYS A 763 8.02 -43.24 -12.87
CA LYS A 763 6.63 -42.86 -12.59
C LYS A 763 6.31 -42.85 -11.09
N ASN A 764 7.15 -43.48 -10.29
CA ASN A 764 7.01 -43.64 -8.84
C ASN A 764 7.47 -42.38 -8.07
N CYS A 765 6.97 -41.20 -8.45
CA CYS A 765 7.34 -39.92 -7.82
C CYS A 765 6.20 -38.88 -7.87
N SER A 766 6.23 -37.88 -6.97
CA SER A 766 5.17 -36.87 -6.89
C SER A 766 5.09 -35.98 -8.12
N PHE A 767 6.21 -35.69 -8.80
CA PHE A 767 6.18 -34.91 -10.04
C PHE A 767 5.36 -35.61 -11.15
N TYR A 768 5.43 -36.94 -11.23
CA TYR A 768 4.64 -37.70 -12.20
C TYR A 768 3.14 -37.63 -11.86
N LEU A 769 2.78 -37.75 -10.58
CA LEU A 769 1.38 -37.59 -10.14
C LEU A 769 0.81 -36.21 -10.47
N GLN A 770 1.59 -35.13 -10.34
CA GLN A 770 1.11 -33.80 -10.75
C GLN A 770 1.02 -33.69 -12.29
N ALA A 771 2.01 -34.21 -13.02
CA ALA A 771 2.05 -34.16 -14.47
C ALA A 771 0.86 -34.92 -15.11
N ILE A 772 0.54 -36.13 -14.64
CA ILE A 772 -0.55 -36.94 -15.19
C ILE A 772 -1.92 -36.31 -14.92
N GLN A 773 -2.11 -35.66 -13.76
CA GLN A 773 -3.34 -34.92 -13.45
C GLN A 773 -3.52 -33.71 -14.37
N ILE A 774 -2.46 -32.93 -14.60
CA ILE A 774 -2.48 -31.81 -15.54
C ILE A 774 -2.81 -32.32 -16.95
N ALA A 775 -2.19 -33.42 -17.40
CA ALA A 775 -2.43 -34.00 -18.72
C ALA A 775 -3.87 -34.47 -18.89
N TYR A 776 -4.39 -35.15 -17.89
CA TYR A 776 -5.77 -35.62 -17.85
C TYR A 776 -6.77 -34.45 -17.95
N LEU A 777 -6.58 -33.40 -17.15
CA LEU A 777 -7.47 -32.24 -17.16
C LEU A 777 -7.37 -31.44 -18.47
N GLN A 778 -6.20 -31.35 -19.09
CA GLN A 778 -6.06 -30.75 -20.42
C GLN A 778 -6.84 -31.52 -21.49
N LYS A 779 -6.81 -32.85 -21.44
CA LYS A 779 -7.60 -33.71 -22.34
C LYS A 779 -9.10 -33.54 -22.09
N LEU A 780 -9.52 -33.55 -20.82
CA LEU A 780 -10.92 -33.40 -20.43
C LEU A 780 -11.50 -32.05 -20.83
N ALA A 781 -10.80 -30.96 -20.53
CA ALA A 781 -11.24 -29.59 -20.83
C ALA A 781 -10.98 -29.17 -22.28
N LYS A 782 -10.22 -29.94 -23.07
CA LYS A 782 -9.71 -29.55 -24.40
C LYS A 782 -8.97 -28.20 -24.37
N GLY A 783 -8.14 -28.01 -23.34
CA GLY A 783 -7.41 -26.77 -23.07
C GLY A 783 -5.94 -27.01 -22.75
N ARG A 784 -5.22 -25.95 -22.36
CA ARG A 784 -3.79 -26.02 -21.99
C ARG A 784 -3.56 -25.32 -20.66
N ILE A 785 -2.83 -25.96 -19.76
CA ILE A 785 -2.47 -25.43 -18.45
C ILE A 785 -0.98 -25.10 -18.47
N LEU A 786 -0.65 -23.85 -18.14
CA LEU A 786 0.76 -23.45 -18.01
C LEU A 786 1.32 -23.98 -16.69
N TRP A 787 2.49 -24.64 -16.72
CA TRP A 787 3.08 -25.26 -15.54
C TRP A 787 4.33 -24.51 -15.08
N LEU A 788 4.18 -23.69 -14.03
CA LEU A 788 5.28 -22.97 -13.40
C LEU A 788 5.90 -23.83 -12.28
N VAL A 789 7.23 -23.90 -12.25
CA VAL A 789 7.97 -24.72 -11.27
C VAL A 789 8.99 -23.85 -10.56
N MET A 790 8.75 -23.60 -9.26
CA MET A 790 9.63 -22.82 -8.40
C MET A 790 10.77 -23.70 -7.88
N ILE A 791 12.00 -23.41 -8.26
CA ILE A 791 13.20 -24.19 -7.91
C ILE A 791 14.13 -23.37 -7.01
N SER A 792 15.00 -24.03 -6.25
CA SER A 792 16.11 -23.40 -5.53
C SER A 792 17.43 -23.70 -6.25
N LYS A 793 18.54 -23.10 -5.81
CA LYS A 793 19.86 -23.43 -6.40
C LYS A 793 20.20 -24.89 -6.18
N SER A 794 19.83 -25.44 -5.03
CA SER A 794 20.08 -26.84 -4.69
C SER A 794 19.25 -27.83 -5.51
N THR A 795 18.04 -27.46 -5.98
CA THR A 795 17.17 -28.37 -6.77
C THR A 795 17.19 -28.10 -8.28
N ALA A 796 17.69 -26.94 -8.71
CA ALA A 796 17.61 -26.47 -10.10
C ALA A 796 18.20 -27.44 -11.14
N ALA A 797 19.39 -27.97 -10.89
CA ALA A 797 20.09 -28.84 -11.84
C ALA A 797 19.32 -30.15 -12.09
N GLU A 798 18.92 -30.83 -11.01
CA GLU A 798 18.18 -32.09 -11.09
C GLU A 798 16.79 -31.89 -11.71
N THR A 799 16.05 -30.87 -11.29
CA THR A 799 14.69 -30.60 -11.80
C THR A 799 14.68 -30.24 -13.28
N LYS A 800 15.62 -29.43 -13.77
CA LYS A 800 15.72 -29.11 -15.20
C LYS A 800 16.14 -30.31 -16.05
N GLN A 801 16.86 -31.28 -15.47
CA GLN A 801 17.29 -32.48 -16.18
C GLN A 801 16.18 -33.54 -16.25
N LYS A 802 15.52 -33.85 -15.12
CA LYS A 802 14.59 -35.00 -15.00
C LYS A 802 13.14 -34.64 -15.29
N LEU A 803 12.67 -33.43 -14.96
CA LEU A 803 11.24 -33.08 -15.12
C LEU A 803 10.73 -33.14 -16.57
N PRO A 804 11.51 -32.74 -17.61
CA PRO A 804 11.09 -32.91 -18.99
C PRO A 804 10.83 -34.38 -19.38
N GLN A 805 11.56 -35.33 -18.79
CA GLN A 805 11.35 -36.76 -19.04
C GLN A 805 10.02 -37.22 -18.41
N ILE A 806 9.78 -36.83 -17.16
CA ILE A 806 8.52 -37.10 -16.46
C ILE A 806 7.32 -36.50 -17.20
N ALA A 807 7.44 -35.27 -17.70
CA ALA A 807 6.40 -34.62 -18.47
C ALA A 807 6.06 -35.41 -19.74
N ARG A 808 7.06 -35.93 -20.46
CA ARG A 808 6.84 -36.79 -21.64
C ARG A 808 6.16 -38.11 -21.27
N LEU A 809 6.55 -38.73 -20.17
CA LEU A 809 5.91 -39.95 -19.66
C LEU A 809 4.42 -39.74 -19.33
N ALA A 810 4.05 -38.53 -18.93
CA ALA A 810 2.68 -38.11 -18.69
C ALA A 810 1.98 -37.50 -19.91
N GLU A 811 2.61 -37.53 -21.10
CA GLU A 811 2.09 -36.94 -22.34
C GLU A 811 1.86 -35.41 -22.29
N LEU A 812 2.65 -34.70 -21.51
CA LEU A 812 2.67 -33.24 -21.47
C LEU A 812 3.72 -32.64 -22.41
N ASP A 813 3.36 -31.53 -23.05
CA ASP A 813 4.31 -30.69 -23.79
C ASP A 813 5.34 -30.09 -22.82
N VAL A 814 6.62 -30.29 -23.11
CA VAL A 814 7.74 -29.77 -22.32
C VAL A 814 7.81 -28.25 -22.40
N GLU A 815 7.37 -27.64 -23.50
CA GLU A 815 7.42 -26.19 -23.70
C GLU A 815 6.45 -25.41 -22.80
N GLN A 816 5.45 -26.09 -22.22
CA GLN A 816 4.54 -25.45 -21.26
C GLN A 816 5.12 -25.31 -19.84
N ILE A 817 6.33 -25.83 -19.61
CA ILE A 817 6.99 -25.79 -18.31
C ILE A 817 7.87 -24.53 -18.21
N ILE A 818 7.61 -23.69 -17.22
CA ILE A 818 8.39 -22.49 -16.93
C ILE A 818 9.05 -22.60 -15.55
N TYR A 819 10.37 -22.58 -15.53
CA TYR A 819 11.15 -22.61 -14.30
C TYR A 819 11.42 -21.19 -13.79
N PHE A 820 11.32 -20.99 -12.49
CA PHE A 820 11.71 -19.74 -11.83
C PHE A 820 12.36 -20.01 -10.48
N GLU A 821 13.37 -19.22 -10.12
CA GLU A 821 14.25 -19.52 -8.99
C GLU A 821 13.90 -18.66 -7.78
N GLN A 822 13.73 -19.31 -6.62
CA GLN A 822 13.61 -18.64 -5.34
C GLN A 822 14.98 -18.36 -4.70
N ALA A 823 15.04 -17.34 -3.85
CA ALA A 823 16.29 -16.99 -3.17
C ALA A 823 16.69 -18.03 -2.11
N GLU A 824 17.98 -18.09 -1.80
CA GLU A 824 18.51 -18.85 -0.67
C GLU A 824 19.16 -17.91 0.34
N ARG A 825 19.09 -18.26 1.62
CA ARG A 825 19.62 -17.53 2.78
C ARG A 825 20.71 -18.34 3.46
N GLY A 826 21.63 -17.65 4.14
CA GLY A 826 22.63 -18.32 4.99
C GLY A 826 21.99 -18.84 6.28
N LEU A 827 22.56 -19.90 6.84
CA LEU A 827 22.14 -20.45 8.13
C LEU A 827 22.45 -19.49 9.29
N THR A 828 21.62 -19.52 10.33
CA THR A 828 21.71 -18.71 11.54
C THR A 828 21.85 -19.58 12.78
N ASP A 829 22.30 -18.96 13.88
CA ASP A 829 22.17 -19.50 15.23
C ASP A 829 20.73 -19.33 15.75
N GLU A 830 20.49 -19.81 16.98
CA GLU A 830 19.20 -19.72 17.69
C GLU A 830 18.73 -18.27 17.93
N ASN A 831 19.63 -17.29 17.80
CA ASN A 831 19.33 -15.87 17.97
C ASN A 831 19.10 -15.16 16.62
N GLY A 832 19.00 -15.91 15.51
CA GLY A 832 18.84 -15.37 14.17
C GLY A 832 20.09 -14.67 13.64
N LYS A 833 21.25 -14.82 14.30
CA LYS A 833 22.52 -14.27 13.85
C LYS A 833 23.18 -15.27 12.92
N ARG A 834 23.63 -14.80 11.76
CA ARG A 834 24.23 -15.65 10.76
C ARG A 834 25.49 -16.36 11.27
N LEU A 835 25.59 -17.66 10.96
CA LEU A 835 26.78 -18.45 11.28
C LEU A 835 27.96 -17.98 10.40
N GLN A 836 29.07 -17.58 11.02
CA GLN A 836 30.29 -17.23 10.31
C GLN A 836 30.98 -18.51 9.80
N ASN A 837 31.46 -18.50 8.54
CA ASN A 837 32.13 -19.61 7.84
C ASN A 837 31.27 -20.81 7.37
N SER A 838 29.94 -20.70 7.28
CA SER A 838 29.13 -21.69 6.56
C SER A 838 28.89 -21.26 5.11
N ASP A 839 29.52 -21.95 4.15
CA ASP A 839 29.15 -21.82 2.73
C ASP A 839 27.77 -22.42 2.40
N VAL A 840 27.16 -23.08 3.38
CA VAL A 840 25.85 -23.74 3.31
C VAL A 840 24.73 -22.69 3.32
N THR A 841 23.96 -22.65 2.24
CA THR A 841 22.73 -21.87 2.09
C THR A 841 21.51 -22.79 2.09
N ALA A 842 20.37 -22.26 2.49
CA ALA A 842 19.09 -22.96 2.46
C ALA A 842 18.03 -22.08 1.78
N PRO A 843 17.00 -22.65 1.14
CA PRO A 843 15.89 -21.90 0.59
C PRO A 843 15.23 -20.95 1.60
N ASN A 844 14.78 -19.78 1.16
CA ASN A 844 14.20 -18.73 2.03
C ASN A 844 12.71 -18.95 2.38
N GLY A 845 12.23 -20.20 2.36
CA GLY A 845 10.83 -20.55 2.65
C GLY A 845 9.85 -20.36 1.48
N THR A 846 8.63 -20.88 1.65
CA THR A 846 7.58 -20.87 0.61
C THR A 846 7.10 -19.46 0.26
N GLY A 847 7.19 -18.51 1.17
CA GLY A 847 6.87 -17.09 0.95
C GLY A 847 7.84 -16.38 0.00
N GLY A 848 9.00 -16.99 -0.30
CA GLY A 848 9.87 -16.55 -1.39
C GLY A 848 9.17 -16.53 -2.76
N PHE A 849 8.07 -17.27 -2.90
CA PHE A 849 7.21 -17.33 -4.07
C PHE A 849 6.85 -15.95 -4.64
N PHE A 850 6.39 -15.02 -3.81
CA PHE A 850 5.89 -13.71 -4.29
C PHE A 850 6.98 -12.88 -4.96
N ASN A 851 8.19 -12.89 -4.40
CA ASN A 851 9.34 -12.20 -5.00
C ASN A 851 9.84 -12.91 -6.25
N ALA A 852 9.79 -14.25 -6.27
CA ALA A 852 10.28 -15.06 -7.37
C ALA A 852 9.35 -15.00 -8.60
N ILE A 853 8.03 -14.94 -8.41
CA ILE A 853 7.05 -14.88 -9.51
C ILE A 853 6.84 -13.47 -10.07
N ALA A 854 7.08 -12.41 -9.29
CA ALA A 854 6.82 -11.02 -9.67
C ALA A 854 7.39 -10.60 -11.06
N PRO A 855 8.62 -11.00 -11.45
CA PRO A 855 9.15 -10.69 -12.78
C PRO A 855 8.39 -11.35 -13.95
N LEU A 856 7.68 -12.46 -13.68
CA LEU A 856 6.97 -13.23 -14.71
C LEU A 856 5.54 -12.73 -14.95
N LEU A 857 4.89 -12.14 -13.95
CA LEU A 857 3.48 -11.72 -14.01
C LEU A 857 3.12 -10.89 -15.25
N PRO A 858 3.93 -9.90 -15.70
CA PRO A 858 3.60 -9.12 -16.92
C PRO A 858 3.63 -9.95 -18.21
N ASN A 859 4.39 -11.04 -18.25
CA ASN A 859 4.38 -11.97 -19.39
C ASN A 859 3.17 -12.90 -19.31
N LEU A 860 2.89 -13.46 -18.13
CA LEU A 860 1.76 -14.35 -17.89
C LEU A 860 0.42 -13.68 -18.18
N ARG A 861 0.26 -12.42 -17.79
CA ARG A 861 -0.94 -11.63 -18.10
C ARG A 861 -1.13 -11.44 -19.61
N ARG A 862 -0.05 -11.19 -20.36
CA ARG A 862 -0.10 -11.09 -21.82
C ARG A 862 -0.46 -12.41 -22.50
N ARG A 863 -0.22 -13.55 -21.84
CA ARG A 863 -0.63 -14.88 -22.29
C ARG A 863 -2.08 -15.24 -21.91
N GLY A 864 -2.82 -14.33 -21.26
CA GLY A 864 -4.21 -14.56 -20.85
C GLY A 864 -4.39 -15.27 -19.51
N ILE A 865 -3.31 -15.55 -18.78
CA ILE A 865 -3.39 -16.20 -17.46
C ILE A 865 -4.05 -15.26 -16.45
N LYS A 866 -5.06 -15.78 -15.74
CA LYS A 866 -5.80 -15.09 -14.67
C LYS A 866 -5.67 -15.78 -13.32
N TYR A 867 -5.62 -17.10 -13.31
CA TYR A 867 -5.73 -17.91 -12.09
C TYR A 867 -4.48 -18.74 -11.85
N PHE A 868 -4.10 -18.86 -10.58
CA PHE A 868 -2.92 -19.62 -10.15
C PHE A 868 -3.30 -20.63 -9.08
N HIS A 869 -3.09 -21.91 -9.37
CA HIS A 869 -3.16 -22.98 -8.38
C HIS A 869 -1.75 -23.30 -7.89
N VAL A 870 -1.43 -22.91 -6.67
CA VAL A 870 -0.12 -23.12 -6.05
C VAL A 870 -0.16 -24.38 -5.18
N CYS A 871 0.72 -25.34 -5.46
CA CYS A 871 0.72 -26.67 -4.85
C CYS A 871 2.09 -27.04 -4.27
N GLY A 872 2.10 -27.68 -3.10
CA GLY A 872 3.26 -28.39 -2.57
C GLY A 872 3.52 -29.73 -3.26
N LEU A 873 4.69 -30.33 -3.02
CA LEU A 873 5.08 -31.66 -3.52
C LEU A 873 4.94 -32.78 -2.49
N ASN A 874 4.64 -32.43 -1.24
CA ASN A 874 4.70 -33.34 -0.09
C ASN A 874 3.40 -34.11 0.16
N ASN A 875 2.36 -33.95 -0.65
CA ASN A 875 1.07 -34.61 -0.50
C ASN A 875 0.74 -35.39 -1.77
N ILE A 876 0.68 -36.72 -1.69
CA ILE A 876 0.49 -37.59 -2.86
C ILE A 876 -0.98 -37.70 -3.31
N LEU A 877 -1.92 -37.33 -2.44
CA LEU A 877 -3.36 -37.31 -2.76
C LEU A 877 -3.83 -35.94 -3.27
N LEU A 878 -2.96 -34.93 -3.30
CA LEU A 878 -3.34 -33.59 -3.67
C LEU A 878 -3.89 -33.55 -5.10
N ARG A 879 -5.12 -33.06 -5.27
CA ARG A 879 -5.71 -32.81 -6.58
C ARG A 879 -5.14 -31.54 -7.20
N VAL A 880 -4.30 -31.70 -8.22
CA VAL A 880 -3.66 -30.60 -8.96
C VAL A 880 -4.59 -30.09 -10.04
N ALA A 881 -4.64 -28.76 -10.20
CA ALA A 881 -5.59 -28.09 -11.09
C ALA A 881 -7.07 -28.49 -10.87
N ASP A 882 -7.42 -28.88 -9.65
CA ASP A 882 -8.78 -29.32 -9.28
C ASP A 882 -9.86 -28.33 -9.75
N SER A 883 -10.61 -28.74 -10.78
CA SER A 883 -11.63 -27.91 -11.41
C SER A 883 -12.73 -27.49 -10.44
N VAL A 884 -13.07 -28.33 -9.45
CA VAL A 884 -14.11 -27.98 -8.45
C VAL A 884 -13.59 -26.88 -7.53
N PHE A 885 -12.38 -27.01 -7.00
CA PHE A 885 -11.76 -25.98 -6.16
C PHE A 885 -11.59 -24.66 -6.92
N ILE A 886 -11.08 -24.71 -8.16
CA ILE A 886 -10.87 -23.53 -9.00
C ILE A 886 -12.20 -22.86 -9.34
N GLY A 887 -13.21 -23.61 -9.77
CA GLY A 887 -14.53 -23.08 -10.09
C GLY A 887 -15.24 -22.52 -8.86
N ALA A 888 -15.13 -23.17 -7.70
CA ALA A 888 -15.65 -22.65 -6.45
C ALA A 888 -15.01 -21.29 -6.09
N CYS A 889 -13.70 -21.13 -6.28
CA CYS A 889 -13.00 -19.86 -6.06
C CYS A 889 -13.44 -18.78 -7.05
N ILE A 890 -13.61 -19.13 -8.34
CA ILE A 890 -14.08 -18.22 -9.38
C ILE A 890 -15.51 -17.75 -9.07
N ASN A 891 -16.42 -18.68 -8.75
CA ASN A 891 -17.82 -18.36 -8.45
C ASN A 891 -17.96 -17.48 -7.19
N ASN A 892 -17.15 -17.74 -6.17
CA ASN A 892 -17.13 -16.93 -4.94
C ASN A 892 -16.30 -15.63 -5.07
N LYS A 893 -15.73 -15.33 -6.25
CA LYS A 893 -14.89 -14.14 -6.50
C LYS A 893 -13.77 -14.00 -5.46
N ALA A 894 -13.11 -15.12 -5.16
CA ALA A 894 -12.00 -15.18 -4.23
C ALA A 894 -10.77 -14.45 -4.83
N ASP A 895 -10.08 -13.63 -4.04
CA ASP A 895 -8.76 -13.12 -4.43
C ASP A 895 -7.69 -14.19 -4.21
N CYS A 896 -7.88 -14.95 -3.13
CA CYS A 896 -7.09 -16.12 -2.79
C CYS A 896 -7.90 -17.08 -1.93
N ALA A 897 -7.54 -18.35 -1.96
CA ALA A 897 -8.15 -19.37 -1.12
C ALA A 897 -7.14 -20.43 -0.71
N ALA A 898 -7.45 -21.18 0.35
CA ALA A 898 -6.65 -22.33 0.79
C ALA A 898 -7.53 -23.57 0.92
N LYS A 899 -7.03 -24.74 0.51
CA LYS A 899 -7.68 -26.01 0.86
C LYS A 899 -7.39 -26.35 2.32
N VAL A 900 -8.42 -26.81 3.03
CA VAL A 900 -8.31 -27.16 4.45
C VAL A 900 -8.93 -28.51 4.75
N ILE A 901 -8.40 -29.21 5.76
CA ILE A 901 -9.00 -30.41 6.33
C ILE A 901 -9.45 -30.14 7.75
N GLU A 902 -10.44 -30.92 8.21
CA GLU A 902 -10.82 -30.94 9.61
C GLU A 902 -9.75 -31.68 10.44
N LYS A 903 -9.20 -30.98 11.44
CA LYS A 903 -8.35 -31.55 12.48
C LYS A 903 -9.22 -32.18 13.57
N TYR A 904 -9.03 -33.48 13.81
CA TYR A 904 -9.78 -34.26 14.80
C TYR A 904 -8.94 -34.61 16.03
N ASP A 905 -7.64 -34.81 15.85
CA ASP A 905 -6.69 -35.12 16.91
C ASP A 905 -6.00 -33.82 17.36
N PRO A 906 -6.12 -33.40 18.63
CA PRO A 906 -5.38 -32.28 19.20
C PRO A 906 -3.87 -32.32 18.89
N ASP A 907 -3.27 -33.51 18.96
CA ASP A 907 -1.83 -33.71 18.85
C ASP A 907 -1.35 -33.76 17.38
N GLU A 908 -2.27 -33.65 16.42
CA GLU A 908 -1.94 -33.56 15.00
C GLU A 908 -1.11 -32.30 14.70
N LYS A 909 0.05 -32.51 14.07
CA LYS A 909 1.02 -31.48 13.69
C LYS A 909 0.64 -30.80 12.37
N ILE A 910 -0.45 -30.03 12.40
CA ILE A 910 -0.95 -29.25 11.26
C ILE A 910 -1.21 -27.81 11.68
N ASP A 911 -0.83 -26.87 10.82
CA ASP A 911 -1.02 -25.44 11.05
C ASP A 911 -2.48 -25.05 10.86
N ILE A 912 -3.00 -24.15 11.70
CA ILE A 912 -4.45 -23.82 11.74
C ILE A 912 -4.71 -22.39 11.29
N PHE A 913 -5.69 -22.19 10.43
CA PHE A 913 -6.20 -20.87 10.09
C PHE A 913 -7.00 -20.26 11.24
N CYS A 914 -6.70 -19.01 11.59
CA CYS A 914 -7.33 -18.28 12.70
C CYS A 914 -7.40 -16.77 12.46
N THR A 915 -7.99 -16.05 13.40
CA THR A 915 -7.95 -14.58 13.50
C THR A 915 -7.71 -14.15 14.95
N ASP A 916 -7.36 -12.89 15.17
CA ASP A 916 -7.20 -12.36 16.53
C ASP A 916 -8.57 -12.15 17.20
N ARG A 917 -8.68 -12.46 18.50
CA ARG A 917 -9.88 -12.27 19.32
C ARG A 917 -9.98 -10.79 19.69
N LYS A 918 -11.10 -10.15 19.36
CA LYS A 918 -11.38 -8.78 19.80
C LYS A 918 -11.34 -8.73 21.33
N THR A 919 -10.45 -7.92 21.89
CA THR A 919 -10.62 -7.46 23.28
C THR A 919 -11.76 -6.44 23.24
N PRO A 920 -12.77 -6.51 24.12
CA PRO A 920 -13.80 -5.48 24.21
C PRO A 920 -13.18 -4.24 24.88
N SER A 921 -12.33 -3.55 24.15
CA SER A 921 -11.80 -2.25 24.51
C SER A 921 -11.72 -1.44 23.22
N ASN A 922 -12.59 -0.43 23.18
CA ASN A 922 -12.79 0.57 22.12
C ASN A 922 -11.55 1.44 21.83
N LEU A 923 -10.34 0.95 22.13
CA LEU A 923 -9.08 1.68 22.06
C LEU A 923 -8.20 1.19 20.91
N LEU A 924 -8.17 -0.13 20.62
CA LEU A 924 -7.34 -0.65 19.53
C LEU A 924 -8.02 -0.50 18.14
N GLN A 925 -9.36 -0.53 18.09
CA GLN A 925 -10.10 -0.21 16.86
C GLN A 925 -9.93 1.27 16.49
N ARG A 926 -9.96 2.18 17.48
CA ARG A 926 -9.64 3.61 17.27
C ARG A 926 -8.21 3.80 16.80
N VAL A 927 -7.23 3.12 17.42
CA VAL A 927 -5.82 3.23 16.99
C VAL A 927 -5.59 2.64 15.59
N LEU A 928 -6.31 1.60 15.17
CA LEU A 928 -6.17 1.00 13.83
C LEU A 928 -6.97 1.73 12.74
N ASP A 929 -8.13 2.30 13.08
CA ASP A 929 -8.89 3.19 12.19
C ASP A 929 -8.08 4.46 11.84
N LEU A 930 -7.13 4.84 12.70
CA LEU A 930 -6.17 5.92 12.47
C LEU A 930 -4.98 5.56 11.58
N PHE A 931 -4.77 4.27 11.28
CA PHE A 931 -3.77 3.83 10.30
C PHE A 931 -4.38 3.58 8.90
N HIS A 932 -5.70 3.72 8.72
CA HIS A 932 -6.42 3.51 7.46
C HIS A 932 -6.50 4.74 6.54
N TYR A 933 -5.36 5.31 6.14
CA TYR A 933 -5.32 6.34 5.08
C TYR A 933 -4.46 6.03 3.86
N ARG A 934 -3.93 4.81 3.73
CA ARG A 934 -3.09 4.43 2.59
C ARG A 934 -3.80 3.38 1.74
N PHE A 935 -4.18 3.76 0.52
CA PHE A 935 -4.12 3.01 -0.75
C PHE A 935 -5.42 2.98 -1.57
N PRO A 936 -5.30 2.99 -2.92
CA PRO A 936 -6.41 3.24 -3.83
C PRO A 936 -7.01 1.98 -4.40
N TYR A 937 -7.51 1.16 -3.50
CA TYR A 937 -8.47 0.15 -3.84
C TYR A 937 -9.68 0.41 -2.95
N LYS A 938 -10.52 1.36 -3.38
CA LYS A 938 -11.87 1.54 -2.85
C LYS A 938 -12.55 0.16 -2.93
N ASN A 939 -12.99 -0.35 -1.78
CA ASN A 939 -13.63 -1.66 -1.53
C ASN A 939 -12.75 -2.80 -0.97
N LEU A 940 -11.67 -2.49 -0.27
CA LEU A 940 -11.23 -3.33 0.86
C LEU A 940 -11.91 -2.81 2.13
N LEU A 941 -13.11 -3.29 2.41
CA LEU A 941 -13.46 -3.48 3.81
C LEU A 941 -12.30 -4.32 4.37
N PHE A 942 -11.52 -3.79 5.31
CA PHE A 942 -10.81 -4.68 6.22
C PHE A 942 -11.90 -5.49 6.87
N ASN A 943 -12.14 -6.67 6.32
CA ASN A 943 -12.97 -7.66 6.95
C ASN A 943 -12.41 -7.77 8.38
N ASP A 944 -13.31 -7.85 9.36
CA ASP A 944 -13.05 -8.01 10.80
C ASP A 944 -12.26 -9.32 11.14
N ARG A 945 -11.45 -9.82 10.19
CA ARG A 945 -10.99 -11.18 9.95
C ARG A 945 -9.61 -11.18 9.27
N SER A 946 -8.61 -10.45 9.78
CA SER A 946 -7.24 -10.58 9.26
C SER A 946 -6.81 -12.05 9.39
N VAL A 947 -6.73 -12.77 8.27
CA VAL A 947 -6.41 -14.20 8.25
C VAL A 947 -4.99 -14.37 8.75
N LYS A 948 -4.82 -15.23 9.75
CA LYS A 948 -3.52 -15.61 10.30
C LYS A 948 -3.43 -17.12 10.35
N VAL A 949 -2.21 -17.62 10.33
CA VAL A 949 -1.94 -19.04 10.57
C VAL A 949 -1.29 -19.18 11.94
N LEU A 950 -1.84 -20.08 12.74
CA LEU A 950 -1.28 -20.49 14.02
C LEU A 950 -0.50 -21.78 13.78
N GLU A 951 0.83 -21.65 13.81
CA GLU A 951 1.71 -22.81 13.66
C GLU A 951 1.51 -23.82 14.79
N TYR A 952 1.48 -25.12 14.47
CA TYR A 952 1.27 -26.17 15.48
C TYR A 952 2.32 -26.12 16.60
N SER A 953 3.55 -25.71 16.28
CA SER A 953 4.66 -25.55 17.22
C SER A 953 4.48 -24.40 18.22
N LYS A 954 3.58 -23.45 17.92
CA LYS A 954 3.31 -22.24 18.71
C LYS A 954 1.95 -22.29 19.43
N MET A 955 1.20 -23.39 19.32
CA MET A 955 -0.08 -23.57 20.02
C MET A 955 0.13 -23.88 21.50
N THR A 956 -0.69 -23.30 22.39
CA THR A 956 -0.66 -23.66 23.82
C THR A 956 -1.44 -24.97 24.06
N ASN A 957 -1.10 -25.71 25.13
CA ASN A 957 -1.80 -26.94 25.52
C ASN A 957 -3.32 -26.73 25.73
N GLU A 958 -3.74 -25.53 26.12
CA GLU A 958 -5.15 -25.15 26.25
C GLU A 958 -5.81 -24.99 24.87
N GLN A 959 -5.18 -24.28 23.93
CA GLN A 959 -5.71 -24.06 22.58
C GLN A 959 -5.78 -25.35 21.76
N VAL A 960 -4.81 -26.24 21.95
CA VAL A 960 -4.73 -27.56 21.29
C VAL A 960 -5.94 -28.42 21.62
N LYS A 961 -6.45 -28.32 22.86
CA LYS A 961 -7.55 -29.16 23.38
C LYS A 961 -8.87 -28.41 23.53
N GLU A 962 -8.94 -27.16 23.08
CA GLU A 962 -10.13 -26.34 23.24
C GLU A 962 -11.26 -26.89 22.34
N LEU A 963 -12.34 -27.37 22.96
CA LEU A 963 -13.50 -27.89 22.27
C LEU A 963 -14.58 -26.83 22.11
N ASN A 964 -15.25 -26.84 20.97
CA ASN A 964 -16.46 -26.08 20.73
C ASN A 964 -17.61 -26.70 21.55
N ARG A 965 -18.17 -25.88 22.45
CA ARG A 965 -19.21 -26.29 23.41
C ARG A 965 -20.51 -26.80 22.76
N LEU A 966 -20.75 -26.49 21.49
CA LEU A 966 -22.00 -26.85 20.79
C LEU A 966 -21.95 -28.20 20.08
N ASN A 967 -20.77 -28.64 19.62
CA ASN A 967 -20.65 -29.83 18.78
C ASN A 967 -19.52 -30.79 19.21
N ASN A 968 -18.84 -30.52 20.33
CA ASN A 968 -17.74 -31.34 20.85
C ASN A 968 -16.58 -31.54 19.86
N LYS A 969 -16.45 -30.70 18.85
CA LYS A 969 -15.31 -30.70 17.91
C LYS A 969 -14.25 -29.70 18.35
N LEU A 970 -13.01 -29.84 17.88
CA LEU A 970 -11.96 -28.87 18.18
C LEU A 970 -12.33 -27.47 17.69
N MET A 971 -12.06 -26.46 18.51
CA MET A 971 -12.32 -25.06 18.18
C MET A 971 -11.41 -24.60 17.04
N PHE A 972 -10.13 -24.99 17.10
CA PHE A 972 -9.11 -24.72 16.08
C PHE A 972 -8.94 -25.96 15.19
N ARG A 973 -9.83 -26.12 14.20
CA ARG A 973 -9.92 -27.33 13.39
C ARG A 973 -9.61 -27.19 11.90
N ASP A 974 -9.45 -25.97 11.40
CA ASP A 974 -9.28 -25.71 9.96
C ASP A 974 -7.78 -25.79 9.58
N GLY A 975 -7.33 -27.01 9.26
CA GLY A 975 -5.92 -27.33 9.04
C GLY A 975 -5.44 -27.06 7.62
N ASP A 976 -4.32 -26.36 7.48
CA ASP A 976 -3.69 -26.04 6.19
C ASP A 976 -3.00 -27.26 5.58
N ILE A 977 -3.34 -27.58 4.33
CA ILE A 977 -2.72 -28.68 3.57
C ILE A 977 -1.70 -28.24 2.52
N GLY A 978 -1.39 -26.95 2.42
CA GLY A 978 -0.35 -26.45 1.51
C GLY A 978 -0.80 -26.33 0.05
N SER A 979 -2.08 -26.06 -0.19
CA SER A 979 -2.64 -25.86 -1.54
C SER A 979 -3.50 -24.60 -1.61
N TYR A 980 -3.17 -23.71 -2.55
CA TYR A 980 -3.66 -22.33 -2.56
C TYR A 980 -4.11 -21.87 -3.95
N PHE A 981 -5.13 -21.03 -3.97
CA PHE A 981 -5.58 -20.32 -5.16
C PHE A 981 -5.18 -18.84 -5.07
N PHE A 982 -4.74 -18.24 -6.18
CA PHE A 982 -4.54 -16.79 -6.30
C PHE A 982 -5.01 -16.27 -7.65
N VAL A 983 -5.58 -15.07 -7.66
CA VAL A 983 -5.80 -14.30 -8.90
C VAL A 983 -4.55 -13.48 -9.26
N ILE A 984 -4.35 -13.21 -10.55
CA ILE A 984 -3.16 -12.49 -11.03
C ILE A 984 -3.04 -11.09 -10.42
N GLU A 985 -4.15 -10.41 -10.18
CA GLU A 985 -4.20 -9.09 -9.55
C GLU A 985 -3.65 -9.10 -8.12
N PHE A 986 -3.93 -10.16 -7.36
CA PHE A 986 -3.41 -10.33 -6.00
C PHE A 986 -1.88 -10.52 -6.04
N LEU A 987 -1.37 -11.34 -6.96
CA LEU A 987 0.07 -11.56 -7.12
C LEU A 987 0.81 -10.31 -7.59
N GLU A 988 0.23 -9.50 -8.49
CA GLU A 988 0.83 -8.23 -8.93
C GLU A 988 0.92 -7.21 -7.79
N TYR A 989 -0.03 -7.28 -6.85
CA TYR A 989 -0.05 -6.46 -5.65
C TYR A 989 0.94 -6.96 -4.59
N ALA A 990 1.32 -8.25 -4.63
CA ALA A 990 2.17 -8.88 -3.62
C ALA A 990 3.58 -8.27 -3.49
N LYS A 991 4.07 -7.55 -4.51
CA LYS A 991 5.32 -6.75 -4.43
C LYS A 991 5.30 -5.64 -3.36
N HIS A 992 4.12 -5.34 -2.82
CA HIS A 992 3.92 -4.38 -1.74
C HIS A 992 3.74 -5.04 -0.36
N PHE A 993 3.71 -6.36 -0.28
CA PHE A 993 3.58 -7.09 0.97
C PHE A 993 4.90 -7.09 1.73
N THR A 994 4.82 -6.87 3.04
CA THR A 994 5.93 -7.13 3.96
C THR A 994 5.65 -8.46 4.65
N ILE A 995 6.22 -9.55 4.13
CA ILE A 995 6.05 -10.90 4.69
C ILE A 995 7.09 -11.10 5.81
N PRO A 996 6.68 -11.50 7.02
CA PRO A 996 7.60 -11.70 8.14
C PRO A 996 8.55 -12.88 7.89
N GLU A 997 9.72 -12.83 8.52
CA GLU A 997 10.70 -13.92 8.53
C GLU A 997 10.53 -14.75 9.80
N HIS A 998 10.47 -16.07 9.65
CA HIS A 998 10.32 -17.06 10.72
C HIS A 998 11.61 -17.85 10.87
N LEU A 999 12.02 -18.09 12.11
CA LEU A 999 13.19 -18.90 12.43
C LEU A 999 12.80 -20.38 12.51
N VAL A 1000 13.42 -21.22 11.68
CA VAL A 1000 13.10 -22.65 11.54
C VAL A 1000 14.36 -23.49 11.71
N GLU A 1001 14.27 -24.63 12.41
CA GLU A 1001 15.40 -25.56 12.54
C GLU A 1001 15.81 -26.16 11.19
N PHE A 1002 17.11 -26.14 10.93
CA PHE A 1002 17.74 -26.73 9.75
C PHE A 1002 18.43 -28.04 10.14
N TYR A 1003 17.93 -29.15 9.58
CA TYR A 1003 18.48 -30.49 9.80
C TYR A 1003 19.50 -30.81 8.70
N ASP A 1004 20.79 -30.80 9.08
CA ASP A 1004 21.90 -31.26 8.25
C ASP A 1004 22.20 -32.73 8.59
N CYS A 1005 22.15 -33.61 7.60
CA CYS A 1005 22.35 -35.05 7.76
C CYS A 1005 23.73 -35.41 8.38
N GLN A 1006 24.67 -34.46 8.42
CA GLN A 1006 26.05 -34.65 8.91
C GLN A 1006 26.41 -33.84 10.17
N ALA A 1007 25.52 -33.04 10.75
CA ALA A 1007 25.88 -32.11 11.84
C ALA A 1007 25.43 -32.56 13.25
N LYS A 1008 26.35 -32.50 14.23
CA LYS A 1008 26.11 -32.71 15.67
C LYS A 1008 25.62 -31.45 16.43
N VAL A 1009 25.32 -30.36 15.73
CA VAL A 1009 25.01 -29.05 16.32
C VAL A 1009 23.72 -28.47 15.70
N ASN A 1010 22.82 -27.97 16.53
CA ASN A 1010 21.56 -27.33 16.09
C ASN A 1010 21.87 -26.08 15.24
N ARG A 1011 21.30 -26.01 14.03
CA ARG A 1011 21.38 -24.87 13.11
C ARG A 1011 19.98 -24.39 12.76
N PHE A 1012 19.82 -23.11 12.45
CA PHE A 1012 18.53 -22.51 12.11
C PHE A 1012 18.59 -21.84 10.73
N LYS A 1013 17.44 -21.64 10.09
CA LYS A 1013 17.26 -20.90 8.83
C LYS A 1013 16.11 -19.90 8.98
N LEU A 1014 16.19 -18.78 8.25
CA LEU A 1014 15.10 -17.81 8.16
C LEU A 1014 14.24 -18.09 6.93
N GLU A 1015 12.94 -18.26 7.15
CA GLU A 1015 11.95 -18.58 6.11
C GLU A 1015 10.78 -17.60 6.10
N ASN A 1016 10.33 -17.21 4.91
CA ASN A 1016 9.04 -16.57 4.72
C ASN A 1016 7.99 -17.64 4.46
N PHE A 1017 6.76 -17.45 4.94
CA PHE A 1017 5.66 -18.36 4.63
C PHE A 1017 4.67 -17.74 3.66
N ILE A 1018 4.20 -18.54 2.71
CA ILE A 1018 3.22 -18.11 1.69
C ILE A 1018 1.88 -17.71 2.33
N THR A 1019 1.53 -18.34 3.45
CA THR A 1019 0.27 -18.13 4.18
C THR A 1019 0.18 -16.77 4.87
N ASP A 1020 1.33 -16.15 5.20
CA ASP A 1020 1.37 -14.81 5.77
C ASP A 1020 0.81 -13.74 4.82
N ALA A 1021 0.74 -14.04 3.51
CA ALA A 1021 0.15 -13.14 2.54
C ALA A 1021 -1.38 -13.06 2.62
N PHE A 1022 -2.06 -14.05 3.21
CA PHE A 1022 -3.53 -14.05 3.30
C PHE A 1022 -4.09 -12.93 4.20
N ALA A 1023 -3.26 -12.37 5.07
CA ALA A 1023 -3.61 -11.16 5.83
C ALA A 1023 -3.90 -9.94 4.92
N PHE A 1024 -3.46 -9.97 3.65
CA PHE A 1024 -3.66 -8.91 2.67
C PHE A 1024 -4.82 -9.19 1.68
N ALA A 1025 -5.53 -10.31 1.83
CA ALA A 1025 -6.66 -10.69 0.98
C ALA A 1025 -7.92 -9.88 1.31
N ARG A 1026 -8.74 -9.55 0.29
CA ARG A 1026 -10.08 -8.97 0.51
C ARG A 1026 -11.09 -10.08 0.76
N ASN A 1027 -11.09 -11.04 -0.17
CA ASN A 1027 -11.97 -12.19 -0.21
C ASN A 1027 -11.13 -13.47 -0.09
N PHE A 1028 -10.83 -13.85 1.15
CA PHE A 1028 -10.20 -15.13 1.46
C PHE A 1028 -11.25 -16.20 1.75
N TYR A 1029 -11.08 -17.37 1.14
CA TYR A 1029 -11.90 -18.55 1.41
C TYR A 1029 -11.07 -19.76 1.79
N MET A 1030 -11.63 -20.61 2.63
CA MET A 1030 -11.13 -21.95 2.93
C MET A 1030 -12.02 -22.95 2.21
N PHE A 1031 -11.44 -23.90 1.48
CA PHE A 1031 -12.17 -24.95 0.80
C PHE A 1031 -11.97 -26.25 1.57
N GLU A 1032 -13.00 -26.65 2.32
CA GLU A 1032 -12.96 -27.82 3.21
C GLU A 1032 -13.10 -29.11 2.39
N ILE A 1033 -12.16 -30.04 2.55
CA ILE A 1033 -12.07 -31.30 1.79
C ILE A 1033 -12.04 -32.52 2.71
N ASP A 1034 -12.40 -33.67 2.16
CA ASP A 1034 -12.24 -34.95 2.85
C ASP A 1034 -10.76 -35.35 2.86
N ARG A 1035 -10.24 -35.61 4.06
CA ARG A 1035 -8.86 -36.07 4.29
C ARG A 1035 -8.56 -37.34 3.48
N SER A 1036 -9.49 -38.29 3.48
CA SER A 1036 -9.31 -39.59 2.83
C SER A 1036 -9.16 -39.49 1.31
N ASP A 1037 -9.62 -38.39 0.72
CA ASP A 1037 -9.59 -38.18 -0.73
C ASP A 1037 -8.42 -37.32 -1.19
N GLU A 1038 -7.89 -36.41 -0.35
CA GLU A 1038 -6.98 -35.36 -0.80
C GLU A 1038 -5.78 -35.07 0.12
N TYR A 1039 -5.61 -35.76 1.25
CA TYR A 1039 -4.50 -35.49 2.18
C TYR A 1039 -3.76 -36.74 2.68
N ALA A 1040 -2.57 -36.99 2.10
CA ALA A 1040 -1.59 -37.92 2.63
C ALA A 1040 -0.16 -37.34 2.49
N PRO A 1041 0.31 -36.58 3.51
CA PRO A 1041 1.60 -35.92 3.43
C PRO A 1041 2.77 -36.82 3.83
N PHE A 1042 3.80 -36.93 3.00
CA PHE A 1042 5.04 -37.62 3.34
C PHE A 1042 6.06 -36.62 3.91
N MET A 1043 6.19 -36.60 5.24
CA MET A 1043 7.02 -35.63 5.96
C MET A 1043 8.35 -36.23 6.42
N ASP A 1044 8.29 -37.45 6.99
CA ASP A 1044 9.44 -38.21 7.50
C ASP A 1044 9.38 -39.66 6.99
N LEU A 1045 10.50 -40.40 7.09
CA LEU A 1045 10.62 -41.78 6.60
C LEU A 1045 9.53 -42.71 7.15
N ASP A 1046 9.21 -42.59 8.44
CA ASP A 1046 8.18 -43.41 9.12
C ASP A 1046 6.76 -43.18 8.58
N CYS A 1047 6.50 -42.01 7.99
CA CYS A 1047 5.20 -41.66 7.43
C CYS A 1047 5.01 -42.14 5.98
N THR A 1048 6.07 -42.55 5.28
CA THR A 1048 6.00 -42.89 3.85
C THR A 1048 5.14 -44.13 3.56
N SER A 1049 5.16 -45.15 4.43
CA SER A 1049 4.31 -46.34 4.30
C SER A 1049 2.83 -46.00 4.46
N SER A 1050 2.47 -45.27 5.52
CA SER A 1050 1.09 -44.84 5.77
C SER A 1050 0.52 -43.96 4.64
N CYS A 1051 1.36 -43.15 3.99
CA CYS A 1051 0.94 -42.39 2.82
C CYS A 1051 0.59 -43.31 1.64
N ILE A 1052 1.45 -44.27 1.33
CA ILE A 1052 1.24 -45.24 0.24
C ILE A 1052 -0.02 -46.07 0.52
N ASP A 1053 -0.23 -46.53 1.75
CA ASP A 1053 -1.43 -47.26 2.15
C ASP A 1053 -2.70 -46.42 1.91
N SER A 1054 -2.65 -45.11 2.19
CA SER A 1054 -3.76 -44.19 1.94
C SER A 1054 -4.03 -44.01 0.44
N PHE A 1055 -2.98 -43.97 -0.38
CA PHE A 1055 -3.09 -43.93 -1.84
C PHE A 1055 -3.72 -45.21 -2.42
N GLU A 1056 -3.27 -46.39 -1.98
CA GLU A 1056 -3.88 -47.66 -2.37
C GLU A 1056 -5.34 -47.76 -1.91
N THR A 1057 -5.64 -47.29 -0.69
CA THR A 1057 -7.01 -47.29 -0.15
C THR A 1057 -7.94 -46.41 -0.96
N LEU A 1058 -7.48 -45.24 -1.41
CA LEU A 1058 -8.27 -44.36 -2.28
C LEU A 1058 -8.56 -45.03 -3.63
N ILE A 1059 -7.58 -45.71 -4.22
CA ILE A 1059 -7.76 -46.46 -5.48
C ILE A 1059 -8.84 -47.54 -5.29
N ARG A 1060 -8.76 -48.35 -4.22
CA ARG A 1060 -9.76 -49.38 -3.91
C ARG A 1060 -11.16 -48.79 -3.68
N LYS A 1061 -11.25 -47.65 -2.99
CA LYS A 1061 -12.53 -46.93 -2.77
C LYS A 1061 -13.17 -46.52 -4.11
N TRP A 1062 -12.38 -46.13 -5.11
CA TRP A 1062 -12.88 -45.75 -6.44
C TRP A 1062 -13.28 -46.98 -7.27
N GLU A 1063 -12.54 -48.08 -7.16
CA GLU A 1063 -12.92 -49.36 -7.76
C GLU A 1063 -14.28 -49.86 -7.23
N ASP A 1064 -14.57 -49.65 -5.95
CA ASP A 1064 -15.84 -50.02 -5.30
C ASP A 1064 -17.03 -49.09 -5.64
N GLN A 1065 -16.79 -47.86 -6.14
CA GLN A 1065 -17.81 -46.82 -6.35
C GLN A 1065 -18.37 -46.69 -7.78
N CYS A 1066 -17.80 -47.36 -8.78
CA CYS A 1066 -18.30 -47.28 -10.16
C CYS A 1066 -19.59 -48.10 -10.36
N ASP A 1067 -20.62 -47.48 -10.94
CA ASP A 1067 -21.93 -48.10 -11.13
C ASP A 1067 -21.89 -49.12 -12.30
N ALA A 1068 -22.30 -50.37 -12.06
CA ALA A 1068 -22.18 -51.46 -13.04
C ALA A 1068 -22.89 -51.18 -14.38
N MET A 1069 -23.93 -50.34 -14.36
CA MET A 1069 -24.69 -49.96 -15.56
C MET A 1069 -23.96 -48.94 -16.44
N GLU A 1070 -23.20 -48.02 -15.86
CA GLU A 1070 -22.41 -47.04 -16.62
C GLU A 1070 -21.25 -47.72 -17.35
N ILE A 1071 -20.56 -48.63 -16.66
CA ILE A 1071 -19.52 -49.48 -17.25
C ILE A 1071 -20.09 -50.25 -18.44
N LYS A 1072 -21.24 -50.91 -18.24
CA LYS A 1072 -21.91 -51.70 -19.28
C LYS A 1072 -22.32 -50.84 -20.49
N TYR A 1073 -22.76 -49.61 -20.30
CA TYR A 1073 -23.09 -48.68 -21.38
C TYR A 1073 -21.86 -48.21 -22.15
N ALA A 1074 -20.79 -47.87 -21.45
CA ALA A 1074 -19.54 -47.42 -22.06
C ALA A 1074 -18.92 -48.52 -22.93
N ILE A 1075 -18.98 -49.78 -22.49
CA ILE A 1075 -18.53 -50.94 -23.28
C ILE A 1075 -19.42 -51.17 -24.49
N LEU A 1076 -20.75 -51.10 -24.33
CA LEU A 1076 -21.70 -51.32 -25.43
C LEU A 1076 -21.55 -50.28 -26.57
N THR A 1077 -21.08 -49.07 -26.24
CA THR A 1077 -20.96 -47.96 -27.20
C THR A 1077 -19.54 -47.70 -27.70
N SER A 1078 -18.52 -48.38 -27.16
CA SER A 1078 -17.11 -48.18 -27.53
C SER A 1078 -16.30 -49.48 -27.51
N CYS A 1079 -15.71 -49.83 -28.65
CA CYS A 1079 -14.85 -51.03 -28.80
C CYS A 1079 -13.47 -50.92 -28.13
N GLN A 1080 -13.12 -49.74 -27.60
CA GLN A 1080 -11.83 -49.51 -26.92
C GLN A 1080 -11.87 -49.86 -25.43
N LEU A 1081 -13.05 -50.20 -24.89
CA LEU A 1081 -13.28 -50.46 -23.48
C LEU A 1081 -13.67 -51.92 -23.27
N GLN A 1082 -13.03 -52.59 -22.32
CA GLN A 1082 -13.27 -54.00 -22.00
C GLN A 1082 -13.61 -54.15 -20.51
N GLN A 1083 -14.66 -54.92 -20.19
CA GLN A 1083 -15.00 -55.24 -18.80
C GLN A 1083 -14.05 -56.32 -18.27
N VAL A 1084 -13.52 -56.13 -17.07
CA VAL A 1084 -12.77 -57.16 -16.35
C VAL A 1084 -13.55 -57.56 -15.10
N GLY A 1085 -13.94 -58.83 -15.00
CA GLY A 1085 -14.71 -59.38 -13.87
C GLY A 1085 -16.23 -59.52 -14.12
N ALA A 1086 -16.90 -60.33 -13.28
CA ALA A 1086 -18.34 -60.56 -13.37
C ALA A 1086 -19.15 -59.45 -12.67
N GLU A 1087 -20.33 -59.14 -13.20
CA GLU A 1087 -21.24 -58.14 -12.63
C GLU A 1087 -21.65 -58.52 -11.19
N PHE A 1088 -21.25 -57.71 -10.20
CA PHE A 1088 -21.24 -58.09 -8.78
C PHE A 1088 -22.63 -58.10 -8.11
N SER A 1089 -23.67 -57.48 -8.67
CA SER A 1089 -25.04 -57.63 -8.15
C SER A 1089 -26.13 -57.13 -9.11
N ARG A 1090 -27.18 -57.93 -9.33
CA ARG A 1090 -28.42 -57.48 -10.00
C ARG A 1090 -29.46 -57.10 -8.94
N LYS A 1091 -29.40 -55.87 -8.41
CA LYS A 1091 -30.46 -55.37 -7.51
C LYS A 1091 -31.61 -54.74 -8.32
N PRO A 1092 -32.86 -54.80 -7.82
CA PRO A 1092 -34.01 -54.20 -8.50
C PRO A 1092 -33.91 -52.67 -8.54
N TYR A 1093 -34.56 -52.05 -9.52
CA TYR A 1093 -34.63 -50.59 -9.65
C TYR A 1093 -35.24 -49.97 -8.39
N ALA A 1094 -34.58 -48.95 -7.84
CA ALA A 1094 -35.05 -48.19 -6.68
C ALA A 1094 -34.96 -46.70 -6.97
N ILE A 1095 -35.95 -45.93 -6.53
CA ILE A 1095 -35.96 -44.47 -6.64
C ILE A 1095 -35.81 -43.90 -5.24
N ALA A 1096 -34.73 -43.15 -5.02
CA ALA A 1096 -34.50 -42.47 -3.75
C ALA A 1096 -35.42 -41.24 -3.64
N VAL A 1097 -36.07 -41.09 -2.48
CA VAL A 1097 -36.86 -39.92 -2.14
C VAL A 1097 -36.46 -39.41 -0.76
N GLN A 1098 -36.73 -38.13 -0.49
CA GLN A 1098 -36.41 -37.49 0.79
C GLN A 1098 -37.05 -38.25 1.96
N SER A 1099 -36.31 -38.41 3.06
CA SER A 1099 -36.75 -39.16 4.23
C SER A 1099 -38.06 -38.60 4.80
N GLY A 1100 -39.07 -39.46 4.95
CA GLY A 1100 -40.43 -39.07 5.38
C GLY A 1100 -41.39 -38.67 4.25
N SER A 1101 -40.97 -38.71 2.98
CA SER A 1101 -41.84 -38.40 1.84
C SER A 1101 -42.90 -39.47 1.59
N ALA A 1102 -44.16 -39.05 1.45
CA ALA A 1102 -45.28 -39.91 1.06
C ALA A 1102 -45.12 -40.54 -0.34
N LEU A 1103 -44.19 -40.01 -1.16
CA LEU A 1103 -43.87 -40.56 -2.48
C LEU A 1103 -43.15 -41.91 -2.41
N LYS A 1104 -42.51 -42.23 -1.27
CA LYS A 1104 -41.77 -43.49 -1.09
C LYS A 1104 -42.67 -44.70 -1.33
N ASP A 1105 -43.84 -44.70 -0.71
CA ASP A 1105 -44.76 -45.83 -0.78
C ASP A 1105 -45.44 -45.88 -2.16
N ASN A 1106 -45.80 -44.72 -2.71
CA ASN A 1106 -46.37 -44.60 -4.06
C ASN A 1106 -45.41 -45.12 -5.15
N PHE A 1107 -44.12 -44.76 -5.10
CA PHE A 1107 -43.12 -45.27 -6.04
C PHE A 1107 -42.85 -46.76 -5.84
N SER A 1108 -42.82 -47.24 -4.59
CA SER A 1108 -42.62 -48.67 -4.31
C SER A 1108 -43.76 -49.52 -4.91
N VAL A 1109 -45.01 -49.08 -4.76
CA VAL A 1109 -46.18 -49.74 -5.36
C VAL A 1109 -46.15 -49.68 -6.89
N ALA A 1110 -45.77 -48.54 -7.48
CA ALA A 1110 -45.66 -48.38 -8.93
C ALA A 1110 -44.57 -49.27 -9.54
N ILE A 1111 -43.39 -49.35 -8.91
CA ILE A 1111 -42.29 -50.22 -9.35
C ILE A 1111 -42.69 -51.69 -9.26
N LEU A 1112 -43.37 -52.11 -8.17
CA LEU A 1112 -43.88 -53.47 -8.03
C LEU A 1112 -44.92 -53.82 -9.10
N LYS A 1113 -45.81 -52.89 -9.46
CA LYS A 1113 -46.79 -53.08 -10.54
C LYS A 1113 -46.10 -53.26 -11.90
N LEU A 1114 -45.12 -52.42 -12.21
CA LEU A 1114 -44.35 -52.50 -13.47
C LEU A 1114 -43.47 -53.76 -13.56
N LEU A 1115 -42.97 -54.27 -12.42
CA LEU A 1115 -42.27 -55.56 -12.34
C LEU A 1115 -43.24 -56.74 -12.59
N ASN A 1116 -44.42 -56.73 -11.96
CA ASN A 1116 -45.41 -57.79 -12.13
C ASN A 1116 -45.99 -57.83 -13.57
N GLU A 1117 -46.16 -56.67 -14.20
CA GLU A 1117 -46.61 -56.55 -15.60
C GLU A 1117 -45.47 -56.83 -16.62
N ARG A 1118 -44.26 -57.18 -16.15
CA ARG A 1118 -43.01 -57.40 -16.95
C ARG A 1118 -42.57 -56.24 -17.84
N GLN A 1119 -43.18 -55.06 -17.72
CA GLN A 1119 -42.84 -53.90 -18.55
C GLN A 1119 -41.39 -53.45 -18.36
N LEU A 1120 -40.84 -53.57 -17.15
CA LEU A 1120 -39.43 -53.24 -16.87
C LEU A 1120 -38.44 -54.23 -17.52
N GLU A 1121 -38.82 -55.50 -17.72
CA GLU A 1121 -38.02 -56.45 -18.48
C GLU A 1121 -38.04 -56.13 -19.98
N THR A 1122 -39.22 -55.82 -20.53
CA THR A 1122 -39.36 -55.41 -21.94
C THR A 1122 -38.57 -54.14 -22.25
N LEU A 1123 -38.58 -53.15 -21.36
CA LEU A 1123 -37.79 -51.93 -21.51
C LEU A 1123 -36.28 -52.21 -21.42
N LYS A 1124 -35.86 -53.13 -20.55
CA LYS A 1124 -34.46 -53.52 -20.40
C LYS A 1124 -33.94 -54.24 -21.66
N GLU A 1125 -34.73 -55.15 -22.24
CA GLU A 1125 -34.37 -55.81 -23.50
C GLU A 1125 -34.26 -54.80 -24.64
N LYS A 1126 -35.24 -53.91 -24.78
CA LYS A 1126 -35.21 -52.83 -25.77
C LYS A 1126 -33.99 -51.92 -25.62
N TRP A 1127 -33.61 -51.58 -24.38
CA TRP A 1127 -32.52 -50.63 -24.11
C TRP A 1127 -31.13 -51.22 -24.29
N TRP A 1128 -30.92 -52.50 -23.98
CA TRP A 1128 -29.59 -53.12 -24.02
C TRP A 1128 -29.36 -54.00 -25.24
N ASN A 1129 -30.35 -54.76 -25.69
CA ASN A 1129 -30.19 -55.70 -26.80
C ASN A 1129 -30.54 -55.06 -28.15
N GLU A 1130 -31.51 -54.13 -28.17
CA GLU A 1130 -31.99 -53.46 -29.39
C GLU A 1130 -31.47 -52.02 -29.52
N ASN A 1131 -30.40 -51.67 -28.80
CA ASN A 1131 -29.87 -50.31 -28.78
C ASN A 1131 -29.25 -49.94 -30.14
N PRO A 1132 -29.74 -48.91 -30.85
CA PRO A 1132 -29.21 -48.52 -32.16
C PRO A 1132 -27.79 -47.94 -32.10
N LYS A 1133 -27.30 -47.59 -30.90
CA LYS A 1133 -25.91 -47.13 -30.68
C LYS A 1133 -24.95 -48.25 -30.30
N ALA A 1134 -25.41 -49.49 -30.17
CA ALA A 1134 -24.54 -50.63 -29.89
C ALA A 1134 -23.59 -50.87 -31.06
N VAL A 1135 -22.29 -50.83 -30.81
CA VAL A 1135 -21.27 -51.02 -31.84
C VAL A 1135 -20.89 -52.50 -31.91
N LYS A 1136 -20.92 -53.11 -33.11
CA LYS A 1136 -20.43 -54.47 -33.32
C LYS A 1136 -18.91 -54.45 -33.46
N CYS A 1137 -18.22 -54.74 -32.37
CA CYS A 1137 -16.76 -54.75 -32.33
C CYS A 1137 -16.18 -56.04 -32.93
N PRO A 1138 -15.03 -55.99 -33.63
CA PRO A 1138 -14.31 -57.18 -34.05
C PRO A 1138 -13.80 -57.94 -32.82
N ASN A 1139 -14.03 -59.25 -32.75
CA ASN A 1139 -13.62 -60.07 -31.60
C ASN A 1139 -12.09 -60.08 -31.47
N ILE A 1140 -11.59 -59.46 -30.40
CA ILE A 1140 -10.16 -59.40 -30.02
C ILE A 1140 -9.76 -60.64 -29.17
N ASP A 1141 -10.67 -61.59 -29.00
CA ASP A 1141 -10.48 -62.82 -28.21
C ASP A 1141 -9.66 -63.93 -28.94
N GLU A 1142 -8.61 -63.57 -29.68
CA GLU A 1142 -7.58 -64.55 -30.07
C GLU A 1142 -6.18 -64.29 -29.47
N GLU A 1143 -5.94 -63.20 -28.75
CA GLU A 1143 -4.66 -63.01 -28.04
C GLU A 1143 -4.82 -62.69 -26.54
N SER A 1144 -5.26 -63.74 -25.82
CA SER A 1144 -4.93 -64.12 -24.44
C SER A 1144 -5.41 -63.25 -23.26
N ASN A 1145 -6.40 -63.77 -22.52
CA ASN A 1145 -6.31 -64.15 -21.08
C ASN A 1145 -7.66 -64.44 -20.40
N GLY A 1146 -8.54 -65.20 -21.06
CA GLY A 1146 -9.02 -66.42 -20.43
C GLY A 1146 -7.98 -67.51 -20.69
N ILE A 1147 -7.71 -68.40 -19.73
CA ILE A 1147 -6.75 -69.47 -19.96
C ILE A 1147 -7.23 -70.30 -21.16
N SER A 1148 -6.54 -70.18 -22.30
CA SER A 1148 -6.77 -71.08 -23.43
C SER A 1148 -6.41 -72.50 -22.95
N ILE A 1149 -7.18 -73.49 -23.39
CA ILE A 1149 -6.96 -74.91 -23.06
C ILE A 1149 -5.50 -75.36 -23.36
N GLN A 1150 -4.80 -74.62 -24.23
CA GLN A 1150 -3.40 -74.84 -24.59
C GLN A 1150 -2.42 -74.42 -23.48
N ASN A 1151 -2.72 -73.36 -22.71
CA ASN A 1151 -1.85 -72.89 -21.63
C ASN A 1151 -2.00 -73.68 -20.32
N ILE A 1152 -3.16 -74.31 -20.07
CA ILE A 1152 -3.29 -75.39 -19.06
C ILE A 1152 -2.54 -76.65 -19.52
N GLY A 1153 -2.53 -76.92 -20.84
CA GLY A 1153 -1.75 -77.99 -21.45
C GLY A 1153 -0.25 -77.90 -21.15
N GLY A 1154 0.32 -76.70 -21.06
CA GLY A 1154 1.71 -76.50 -20.66
C GLY A 1154 2.02 -76.99 -19.24
N VAL A 1155 1.10 -76.78 -18.29
CA VAL A 1155 1.26 -77.29 -16.91
C VAL A 1155 1.14 -78.82 -16.88
N PHE A 1156 0.19 -79.40 -17.63
CA PHE A 1156 0.09 -80.86 -17.74
C PHE A 1156 1.27 -81.49 -18.49
N ILE A 1157 1.80 -80.85 -19.53
CA ILE A 1157 3.00 -81.32 -20.27
C ILE A 1157 4.24 -81.21 -19.39
N VAL A 1158 4.40 -80.15 -18.59
CA VAL A 1158 5.52 -80.00 -17.66
C VAL A 1158 5.41 -81.01 -16.51
N ILE A 1159 4.21 -81.29 -15.99
CA ILE A 1159 3.99 -82.34 -14.98
C ILE A 1159 4.24 -83.72 -15.59
N LEU A 1160 3.77 -84.00 -16.81
CA LEU A 1160 3.93 -85.29 -17.48
C LEU A 1160 5.39 -85.51 -17.92
N ALA A 1161 6.09 -84.46 -18.36
CA ALA A 1161 7.52 -84.46 -18.59
C ALA A 1161 8.31 -84.61 -17.29
N GLY A 1162 7.87 -83.99 -16.19
CA GLY A 1162 8.44 -84.16 -14.86
C GLY A 1162 8.28 -85.57 -14.31
N ILE A 1163 7.12 -86.21 -14.52
CA ILE A 1163 6.89 -87.62 -14.19
C ILE A 1163 7.75 -88.54 -15.07
N LEU A 1164 7.86 -88.27 -16.37
CA LEU A 1164 8.75 -89.02 -17.28
C LEU A 1164 10.22 -88.86 -16.87
N LEU A 1165 10.66 -87.65 -16.54
CA LEU A 1165 12.03 -87.39 -16.08
C LEU A 1165 12.28 -88.07 -14.74
N SER A 1166 11.30 -88.04 -13.82
CA SER A 1166 11.33 -88.75 -12.54
C SER A 1166 11.43 -90.26 -12.72
N PHE A 1167 10.69 -90.84 -13.67
CA PHE A 1167 10.78 -92.27 -14.00
C PHE A 1167 12.14 -92.61 -14.62
N VAL A 1168 12.68 -91.76 -15.50
CA VAL A 1168 14.02 -91.94 -16.09
C VAL A 1168 15.10 -91.81 -15.02
N THR A 1169 15.01 -90.84 -14.12
CA THR A 1169 15.93 -90.72 -12.98
C THR A 1169 15.77 -91.89 -12.03
N LEU A 1170 14.55 -92.37 -11.72
CA LEU A 1170 14.33 -93.56 -10.89
C LEU A 1170 14.86 -94.84 -11.57
N ILE A 1171 14.75 -94.98 -12.88
CA ILE A 1171 15.36 -96.09 -13.64
C ILE A 1171 16.88 -95.97 -13.64
N PHE A 1172 17.44 -94.76 -13.81
CA PHE A 1172 18.87 -94.53 -13.68
C PHE A 1172 19.37 -94.79 -12.27
N GLU A 1173 18.62 -94.38 -11.25
CA GLU A 1173 18.94 -94.59 -9.85
C GLU A 1173 18.78 -96.06 -9.48
N TYR A 1174 17.74 -96.75 -9.96
CA TYR A 1174 17.58 -98.20 -9.80
C TYR A 1174 18.65 -98.97 -10.56
N MET A 1175 19.06 -98.54 -11.76
CA MET A 1175 20.17 -99.14 -12.50
C MET A 1175 21.52 -98.83 -11.84
N TYR A 1176 21.70 -97.64 -11.27
CA TYR A 1176 22.87 -97.24 -10.52
C TYR A 1176 22.95 -98.02 -9.21
N TYR A 1177 21.85 -98.17 -8.49
CA TYR A 1177 21.75 -98.89 -7.22
C TYR A 1177 21.81 -100.41 -7.43
N LYS A 1178 21.22 -100.94 -8.50
CA LYS A 1178 21.34 -102.37 -8.90
C LYS A 1178 22.72 -102.68 -9.47
N ARG A 1179 23.39 -101.75 -10.17
CA ARG A 1179 24.82 -101.88 -10.53
C ARG A 1179 25.72 -101.75 -9.29
N LYS A 1180 25.36 -100.92 -8.31
CA LYS A 1180 26.09 -100.75 -7.04
C LYS A 1180 25.91 -101.95 -6.09
N LEU A 1181 24.72 -102.57 -6.06
CA LEU A 1181 24.42 -103.82 -5.36
C LEU A 1181 24.98 -105.07 -6.06
N ASN A 1182 25.22 -105.04 -7.38
CA ASN A 1182 25.85 -106.14 -8.12
C ASN A 1182 27.37 -105.98 -8.36
N LYS A 1183 28.00 -104.84 -8.04
CA LYS A 1183 29.47 -104.63 -8.20
C LYS A 1183 30.29 -104.52 -6.92
N THR A 1184 29.68 -104.54 -5.74
CA THR A 1184 30.46 -104.55 -4.48
C THR A 1184 29.74 -105.33 -3.36
N ARG A 1185 29.19 -106.50 -3.70
CA ARG A 1185 29.52 -107.72 -2.95
C ARG A 1185 30.98 -108.05 -3.30
N GLN A 1186 31.75 -108.46 -2.29
CA GLN A 1186 33.21 -108.60 -2.22
C GLN A 1186 33.90 -107.30 -1.78
N GLU A 1187 34.54 -107.17 -0.62
CA GLU A 1187 34.74 -108.05 0.55
C GLU A 1187 35.54 -107.21 1.60
N PRO A 1188 35.86 -107.68 2.82
CA PRO A 1188 35.05 -107.43 4.01
C PRO A 1188 35.79 -106.73 5.18
N GLU A 1189 35.01 -106.41 6.22
CA GLU A 1189 35.30 -106.52 7.68
C GLU A 1189 36.70 -106.17 8.22
N ARG A 1190 36.87 -105.34 9.26
CA ARG A 1190 36.27 -105.49 10.61
C ARG A 1190 36.68 -104.33 11.53
N LYS A 1191 35.74 -103.93 12.41
CA LYS A 1191 35.86 -103.62 13.86
C LYS A 1191 37.07 -102.81 14.36
N ASN A 1192 36.98 -101.90 15.33
CA ASN A 1192 35.94 -101.35 16.18
C ASN A 1192 36.66 -100.31 17.04
N SER A 1193 35.88 -99.39 17.62
CA SER A 1193 36.16 -98.72 18.90
C SER A 1193 37.40 -97.81 18.99
N GLU A 1194 37.15 -96.56 18.62
CA GLU A 1194 37.35 -95.36 19.45
C GLU A 1194 38.35 -95.48 20.61
N VAL A 1195 39.52 -94.85 20.42
CA VAL A 1195 40.31 -94.24 21.50
C VAL A 1195 40.84 -92.89 21.01
N ILE A 1196 40.43 -91.88 21.76
CA ILE A 1196 40.96 -90.52 21.84
C ILE A 1196 42.32 -90.61 22.56
N ASP A 1197 43.41 -90.12 21.96
CA ASP A 1197 44.43 -89.40 22.74
C ASP A 1197 45.32 -88.48 21.88
N THR A 1198 45.96 -87.58 22.59
CA THR A 1198 46.49 -86.25 22.30
C THR A 1198 47.99 -86.23 22.01
N GLY A 1199 48.48 -85.17 21.33
CA GLY A 1199 49.91 -84.79 21.34
C GLY A 1199 50.37 -83.88 20.19
N PRO A 1200 51.33 -82.92 20.38
CA PRO A 1200 51.28 -81.59 19.74
C PRO A 1200 52.51 -81.15 18.90
N VAL A 1201 52.46 -79.93 18.28
CA VAL A 1201 53.45 -78.79 18.33
C VAL A 1201 53.54 -77.89 17.06
N ARG A 1202 53.20 -76.58 17.23
CA ARG A 1202 53.71 -75.23 16.73
C ARG A 1202 54.46 -75.06 15.37
N ARG A 1203 54.50 -73.90 14.64
CA ARG A 1203 54.45 -72.43 14.96
C ARG A 1203 54.38 -71.52 13.68
N ARG A 1204 53.65 -70.38 13.78
CA ARG A 1204 53.86 -68.97 13.30
C ARG A 1204 54.34 -68.53 11.87
N THR A 1205 53.46 -67.72 11.24
CA THR A 1205 53.57 -66.36 10.57
C THR A 1205 54.45 -66.02 9.34
N LEU A 1206 53.82 -65.25 8.40
CA LEU A 1206 54.26 -64.13 7.48
C LEU A 1206 53.72 -64.33 6.03
N HIS A 1207 53.46 -63.37 5.11
CA HIS A 1207 53.10 -61.93 5.02
C HIS A 1207 52.90 -61.56 3.51
N ASN A 1208 52.00 -60.62 3.17
CA ASN A 1208 51.92 -59.69 1.98
C ASN A 1208 51.81 -60.25 0.52
N GLY A 1209 51.18 -59.61 -0.48
CA GLY A 1209 50.40 -58.37 -0.64
C GLY A 1209 50.27 -57.91 -2.12
N SER A 1210 49.20 -57.15 -2.44
CA SER A 1210 49.15 -55.93 -3.32
C SER A 1210 48.70 -55.94 -4.82
N VAL A 1211 47.89 -54.88 -5.14
CA VAL A 1211 47.67 -54.11 -6.42
C VAL A 1211 46.68 -54.67 -7.48
N ALA A 1212 45.84 -53.93 -8.25
CA ALA A 1212 45.07 -52.66 -8.16
C ALA A 1212 44.09 -52.55 -9.39
N HIS A 1213 43.02 -51.75 -9.24
CA HIS A 1213 42.30 -50.89 -10.22
C HIS A 1213 41.69 -51.39 -11.56
N TYR A 1214 40.58 -50.70 -11.93
CA TYR A 1214 39.97 -50.34 -13.25
C TYR A 1214 38.45 -50.69 -13.26
N THR A 1215 37.55 -49.77 -12.90
CA THR A 1215 36.84 -48.75 -13.73
C THR A 1215 36.00 -49.25 -14.90
N ASN A 1216 34.81 -48.64 -14.98
CA ASN A 1216 34.04 -48.27 -16.18
C ASN A 1216 33.20 -49.38 -16.86
N SER A 1217 31.87 -49.26 -16.78
CA SER A 1217 30.98 -48.55 -17.75
C SER A 1217 30.63 -49.50 -18.90
N ALA A 1218 29.43 -49.61 -19.44
CA ALA A 1218 28.49 -48.57 -19.86
C ALA A 1218 27.33 -49.28 -20.58
N PHE A 1219 26.13 -48.74 -20.42
CA PHE A 1219 25.06 -48.59 -21.44
C PHE A 1219 24.58 -49.83 -22.22
N GLN A 1220 23.29 -50.14 -22.13
CA GLN A 1220 22.29 -49.56 -23.04
C GLN A 1220 20.86 -50.02 -22.68
N PHE A 1221 20.00 -49.00 -22.56
CA PHE A 1221 18.53 -48.92 -22.63
C PHE A 1221 17.67 -49.77 -21.69
#